data_AF-A0A1I5FMR8-F1
#
_entry.id   AF-A0A1I5FMR8-F1
#
_cell.length_a   1.000
_cell.length_b   1.000
_cell.length_c   1.000
_cell.angle_alpha   90.00
_cell.angle_beta   90.00
_cell.angle_gamma   90.00
#
_symmetry.space_group_name_H-M   'P 1'
#
loop_
_entity.id
_entity.type
_entity.pdbx_description
1 polymer ?
#
loop_
_entity_poly.entity_id
_entity_poly.type
_entity_poly.pdbx_seq_one_letter_code
_entity_poly.pdbx_strand_id
1 'polypeptide(L)'
;MTQDEVETAAQGGGAKWRLAMLVVMGLLGAAVLVALIVTLGHANRQRDRALELQAHSYDVMILARTLSGTIARSEASLGRYVISGDKQLGQLYFDEWLLAGTQIDRLDRITNDNAEQQPRVDRLRAAYDSRGRELSLTALNTSYGKNGQAFARYYQARKSPTLAEINTTLDTLIAGERALLDDRTAAAMGSVERSSWVAGVLAIFGVLIVLGAIVLGWFTIRAVGERATALADAELERERADELTTAVAAATAELRVQEAKLRQIQKMEAVGQLTGGIAHDFNNMLAVVLGGLELARRNLASDPASVRRHIDSATEGANRAAALTRRLLAFSREDSLKAETIDAAALVAGMSDLLDRTLGDAITVIVRDDAAGGCVRADRVQLENAVLNLAVNARDAMNGRGTLTVATGTTILAAEQVGRCAAGDYVTITVGDDGCGMAPDIAERVFEPFFTTKEVGKGTGLGLSQIFALVQQLHGEVGIVSAPGEGTTVTLYFPRAAELVAVPLPTVPIAMVEPSAPTMPETLQILVVEDDPRVLAATTGALEEIGHHPIACDDPLAAPALLAANPAIGLIISDVLMPRQTGPEMIAALSPLYPHVAVLFVTGFAGEVNVAQFGGHEVLRKPFTLNGLERAVLTAMAAERRETNHPIAAE
;
A
#
# COMPACT_ATOMS: atom_id res chain seq x y z
N MET A 1 -4.62 -9.50 -19.63
CA MET A 1 -5.64 -8.54 -20.06
C MET A 1 -6.52 -8.30 -18.85
N THR A 2 -6.25 -7.23 -18.11
CA THR A 2 -6.91 -6.93 -16.83
C THR A 2 -8.33 -6.44 -17.09
N GLN A 3 -9.22 -6.60 -16.11
CA GLN A 3 -10.64 -6.21 -16.21
C GLN A 3 -10.81 -4.72 -16.58
N ASP A 4 -9.84 -3.88 -16.19
CA ASP A 4 -9.70 -2.47 -16.59
C ASP A 4 -9.49 -2.23 -18.10
N GLU A 5 -8.78 -3.11 -18.80
CA GLU A 5 -8.52 -2.97 -20.25
C GLU A 5 -9.78 -3.25 -21.09
N VAL A 6 -10.68 -4.09 -20.57
CA VAL A 6 -11.94 -4.43 -21.23
C VAL A 6 -12.98 -3.31 -21.03
N GLU A 7 -13.03 -2.70 -19.84
CA GLU A 7 -13.91 -1.56 -19.57
C GLU A 7 -13.48 -0.28 -20.30
N THR A 8 -12.18 0.00 -20.40
CA THR A 8 -11.67 1.16 -21.16
C THR A 8 -11.93 1.01 -22.68
N ALA A 9 -11.82 -0.20 -23.24
CA ALA A 9 -12.14 -0.47 -24.64
C ALA A 9 -13.64 -0.32 -24.96
N ALA A 10 -14.52 -0.81 -24.08
CA ALA A 10 -15.98 -0.66 -24.22
C ALA A 10 -16.43 0.81 -24.10
N GLN A 11 -15.77 1.59 -23.24
CA GLN A 11 -16.11 3.00 -22.99
C GLN A 11 -15.63 3.97 -24.07
N GLY A 12 -14.51 3.66 -24.76
CA GLY A 12 -14.06 4.43 -25.93
C GLY A 12 -15.02 4.32 -27.13
N GLY A 13 -15.71 3.19 -27.26
CA GLY A 13 -16.74 2.97 -28.27
C GLY A 13 -17.95 3.89 -28.10
N GLY A 14 -18.40 4.10 -26.86
CA GLY A 14 -19.55 4.96 -26.55
C GLY A 14 -19.33 6.43 -26.93
N ALA A 15 -18.14 6.98 -26.69
CA ALA A 15 -17.82 8.37 -27.05
C ALA A 15 -17.76 8.56 -28.57
N LYS A 16 -17.11 7.62 -29.28
CA LYS A 16 -17.05 7.61 -30.76
C LYS A 16 -18.44 7.46 -31.38
N TRP A 17 -19.30 6.62 -30.80
CA TRP A 17 -20.66 6.41 -31.27
C TRP A 17 -21.55 7.64 -31.08
N ARG A 18 -21.47 8.33 -29.92
CA ARG A 18 -22.21 9.59 -29.70
C ARG A 18 -21.76 10.70 -30.65
N LEU A 19 -20.46 10.82 -30.91
CA LEU A 19 -19.93 11.77 -31.89
C LEU A 19 -20.45 11.45 -33.29
N ALA A 20 -20.39 10.17 -33.70
CA ALA A 20 -20.92 9.73 -34.99
C ALA A 20 -22.43 10.03 -35.10
N MET A 21 -23.20 9.82 -34.03
CA MET A 21 -24.63 10.09 -34.00
C MET A 21 -24.97 11.58 -34.09
N LEU A 22 -24.18 12.46 -33.44
CA LEU A 22 -24.31 13.91 -33.60
C LEU A 22 -24.01 14.36 -35.04
N VAL A 23 -22.99 13.79 -35.69
CA VAL A 23 -22.68 14.06 -37.10
C VAL A 23 -23.84 13.61 -38.00
N VAL A 24 -24.38 12.41 -37.78
CA VAL A 24 -25.54 11.90 -38.54
C VAL A 24 -26.77 12.80 -38.34
N MET A 25 -27.05 13.24 -37.12
CA MET A 25 -28.15 14.17 -36.85
C MET A 25 -27.93 15.54 -37.51
N GLY A 26 -26.70 16.05 -37.52
CA GLY A 26 -26.36 17.27 -38.25
C GLY A 26 -26.59 17.14 -39.76
N LEU A 27 -26.20 16.02 -40.36
CA LEU A 27 -26.44 15.73 -41.77
C LEU A 27 -27.93 15.59 -42.10
N LEU A 28 -28.70 14.89 -41.25
CA LEU A 28 -30.15 14.78 -41.39
C LEU A 28 -30.84 16.14 -41.27
N GLY A 29 -30.41 16.97 -40.31
CA GLY A 29 -30.92 18.34 -40.14
C GLY A 29 -30.64 19.21 -41.38
N ALA A 30 -29.43 19.13 -41.94
CA ALA A 30 -29.08 19.82 -43.17
C ALA A 30 -29.92 19.35 -44.36
N ALA A 31 -30.15 18.04 -44.50
CA ALA A 31 -31.00 17.48 -45.55
C ALA A 31 -32.45 17.94 -45.43
N VAL A 32 -33.01 17.96 -44.22
CA VAL A 32 -34.36 18.48 -43.96
C VAL A 32 -34.45 19.98 -44.28
N LEU A 33 -33.44 20.77 -43.91
CA LEU A 33 -33.39 22.20 -44.23
C LEU A 33 -33.36 22.45 -45.74
N VAL A 34 -32.54 21.71 -46.49
CA VAL A 34 -32.49 21.80 -47.95
C VAL A 34 -33.83 21.40 -48.56
N ALA A 35 -34.45 20.32 -48.10
CA ALA A 35 -35.78 19.91 -48.56
C ALA A 35 -36.85 20.97 -48.26
N LEU A 36 -36.80 21.61 -47.09
CA LEU A 36 -37.70 22.70 -46.72
C LEU A 36 -37.52 23.93 -47.65
N ILE A 37 -36.28 24.31 -47.95
CA ILE A 37 -35.99 25.42 -48.87
C ILE A 37 -36.51 25.11 -50.27
N VAL A 38 -36.27 23.89 -50.78
CA VAL A 38 -36.72 23.47 -52.11
C VAL A 38 -38.25 23.44 -52.21
N THR A 39 -38.92 22.86 -51.20
CA THR A 39 -40.40 22.79 -51.16
C THR A 39 -41.03 24.16 -51.07
N LEU A 40 -40.52 25.06 -50.21
CA LEU A 40 -40.98 26.44 -50.13
C LEU A 40 -40.74 27.20 -51.44
N GLY A 41 -39.58 27.01 -52.07
CA GLY A 41 -39.27 27.60 -53.37
C GLY A 41 -40.14 27.07 -54.51
N HIS A 42 -40.61 25.82 -54.42
CA HIS A 42 -41.56 25.27 -55.39
C HIS A 42 -42.97 25.83 -55.15
N ALA A 43 -43.41 25.90 -53.89
CA ALA A 43 -44.71 26.45 -53.50
C ALA A 43 -44.85 27.93 -53.92
N ASN A 44 -43.80 28.74 -53.70
CA ASN A 44 -43.79 30.15 -54.12
C ASN A 44 -43.91 30.30 -55.64
N ARG A 45 -43.11 29.53 -56.41
CA ARG A 45 -43.20 29.56 -57.88
C ARG A 45 -44.56 29.11 -58.41
N GLN A 46 -45.19 28.12 -57.76
CA GLN A 46 -46.55 27.70 -58.11
C GLN A 46 -47.57 28.80 -57.81
N ARG A 47 -47.45 29.46 -56.67
CA ARG A 47 -48.31 30.59 -56.28
C ARG A 47 -48.19 31.76 -57.24
N ASP A 48 -46.97 32.15 -57.61
CA ASP A 48 -46.74 33.28 -58.53
C ASP A 48 -47.34 33.01 -59.91
N ARG A 49 -47.13 31.80 -60.46
CA ARG A 49 -47.75 31.37 -61.73
C ARG A 49 -49.28 31.35 -61.65
N ALA A 50 -49.84 30.89 -60.52
CA ALA A 50 -51.29 30.87 -60.34
C ALA A 50 -51.87 32.30 -60.32
N LEU A 51 -51.19 33.24 -59.66
CA LEU A 51 -51.58 34.65 -59.63
C LEU A 51 -51.49 35.30 -61.02
N GLU A 52 -50.43 35.01 -61.80
CA GLU A 52 -50.30 35.49 -63.18
C GLU A 52 -51.43 34.97 -64.08
N LEU A 53 -51.74 33.68 -64.01
CA LEU A 53 -52.84 33.09 -64.78
C LEU A 53 -54.22 33.61 -64.35
N GLN A 54 -54.41 33.85 -63.05
CA GLN A 54 -55.63 34.45 -62.51
C GLN A 54 -55.80 35.90 -63.01
N ALA A 55 -54.73 36.70 -62.96
CA ALA A 55 -54.73 38.08 -63.47
C ALA A 55 -55.04 38.13 -64.96
N HIS A 56 -54.45 37.21 -65.74
CA HIS A 56 -54.71 37.09 -67.16
C HIS A 56 -56.19 36.80 -67.48
N SER A 57 -56.82 35.85 -66.78
CA SER A 57 -58.26 35.56 -66.94
C SER A 57 -59.14 36.76 -66.58
N TYR A 58 -58.77 37.55 -65.55
CA TYR A 58 -59.47 38.80 -65.24
C TYR A 58 -59.34 39.85 -66.35
N ASP A 59 -58.16 40.01 -66.94
CA ASP A 59 -57.92 40.96 -68.04
C ASP A 59 -58.81 40.64 -69.25
N VAL A 60 -58.92 39.36 -69.63
CA VAL A 60 -59.80 38.88 -70.71
C VAL A 60 -61.27 39.20 -70.41
N MET A 61 -61.76 38.86 -69.21
CA MET A 61 -63.15 39.12 -68.82
C MET A 61 -63.49 40.62 -68.75
N ILE A 62 -62.59 41.45 -68.19
CA ILE A 62 -62.78 42.90 -68.09
C ILE A 62 -62.78 43.52 -69.49
N LEU A 63 -61.88 43.09 -70.38
CA LEU A 63 -61.81 43.60 -71.73
C LEU A 63 -63.06 43.22 -72.54
N ALA A 64 -63.52 41.97 -72.47
CA ALA A 64 -64.75 41.51 -73.13
C ALA A 64 -65.99 42.27 -72.65
N ARG A 65 -66.10 42.52 -71.33
CA ARG A 65 -67.21 43.29 -70.75
C ARG A 65 -67.15 44.76 -71.15
N THR A 66 -65.95 45.33 -71.20
CA THR A 66 -65.72 46.71 -71.65
C THR A 66 -66.09 46.86 -73.12
N LEU A 67 -65.70 45.89 -73.96
CA LEU A 67 -66.03 45.84 -75.39
C LEU A 67 -67.55 45.80 -75.61
N SER A 68 -68.28 44.95 -74.91
CA SER A 68 -69.75 44.93 -74.96
C SER A 68 -70.35 46.31 -74.65
N GLY A 69 -69.83 46.98 -73.60
CA GLY A 69 -70.24 48.34 -73.25
C GLY A 69 -69.89 49.39 -74.31
N THR A 70 -68.72 49.30 -74.94
CA THR A 70 -68.29 50.22 -76.02
C THR A 70 -69.18 50.07 -77.25
N ILE A 71 -69.49 48.84 -77.68
CA ILE A 71 -70.39 48.58 -78.82
C ILE A 71 -71.79 49.12 -78.51
N ALA A 72 -72.32 48.88 -77.31
CA ALA A 72 -73.63 49.37 -76.91
C ALA A 72 -73.70 50.91 -76.91
N ARG A 73 -72.66 51.59 -76.42
CA ARG A 73 -72.60 53.07 -76.46
C ARG A 73 -72.48 53.61 -77.88
N SER A 74 -71.63 52.99 -78.71
CA SER A 74 -71.47 53.36 -80.12
C SER A 74 -72.82 53.28 -80.86
N GLU A 75 -73.56 52.17 -80.71
CA GLU A 75 -74.87 52.01 -81.34
C GLU A 75 -75.93 52.99 -80.79
N ALA A 76 -75.87 53.33 -79.51
CA ALA A 76 -76.74 54.34 -78.92
C ALA A 76 -76.43 55.75 -79.45
N SER A 77 -75.13 56.08 -79.63
CA SER A 77 -74.66 57.32 -80.24
C SER A 77 -75.14 57.42 -81.70
N LEU A 78 -75.07 56.33 -82.47
CA LEU A 78 -75.63 56.26 -83.82
C LEU A 78 -77.15 56.44 -83.83
N GLY A 79 -77.87 55.81 -82.91
CA GLY A 79 -79.32 55.98 -82.78
C GLY A 79 -79.72 57.43 -82.51
N ARG A 80 -79.01 58.10 -81.60
CA ARG A 80 -79.19 59.54 -81.36
C ARG A 80 -78.84 60.38 -82.60
N TYR A 81 -77.76 60.05 -83.29
CA TYR A 81 -77.34 60.74 -84.51
C TYR A 81 -78.39 60.65 -85.63
N VAL A 82 -78.98 59.47 -85.84
CA VAL A 82 -80.04 59.25 -86.85
C VAL A 82 -81.29 60.09 -86.55
N ILE A 83 -81.60 60.31 -85.27
CA ILE A 83 -82.75 61.11 -84.84
C ILE A 83 -82.47 62.62 -84.93
N SER A 84 -81.31 63.07 -84.44
CA SER A 84 -81.00 64.50 -84.32
C SER A 84 -80.34 65.10 -85.55
N GLY A 85 -79.62 64.30 -86.36
CA GLY A 85 -78.75 64.78 -87.43
C GLY A 85 -77.47 65.47 -86.96
N ASP A 86 -77.17 65.46 -85.66
CA ASP A 86 -76.02 66.14 -85.07
C ASP A 86 -74.69 65.45 -85.42
N LYS A 87 -73.83 66.17 -86.15
CA LYS A 87 -72.53 65.64 -86.62
C LYS A 87 -71.60 65.24 -85.48
N GLN A 88 -71.70 65.85 -84.29
CA GLN A 88 -70.87 65.47 -83.13
C GLN A 88 -71.19 64.06 -82.65
N LEU A 89 -72.47 63.68 -82.65
CA LEU A 89 -72.91 62.32 -82.30
C LEU A 89 -72.48 61.29 -83.35
N GLY A 90 -72.40 61.69 -84.63
CA GLY A 90 -71.86 60.85 -85.70
C GLY A 90 -70.37 60.58 -85.57
N GLN A 91 -69.58 61.59 -85.17
CA GLN A 91 -68.15 61.42 -84.86
C GLN A 91 -67.96 60.51 -83.64
N LEU A 92 -68.72 60.74 -82.55
CA LEU A 92 -68.67 59.91 -81.35
C LEU A 92 -68.97 58.43 -81.65
N TYR A 93 -69.97 58.15 -82.49
CA TYR A 93 -70.25 56.79 -82.97
C TYR A 93 -69.01 56.15 -83.61
N PHE A 94 -68.37 56.85 -84.55
CA PHE A 94 -67.21 56.33 -85.29
C PHE A 94 -66.01 56.08 -84.37
N ASP A 95 -65.74 57.01 -83.45
CA ASP A 95 -64.65 56.89 -82.48
C ASP A 95 -64.88 55.70 -81.52
N GLU A 96 -66.10 55.55 -80.98
CA GLU A 96 -66.45 54.41 -80.13
C GLU A 96 -66.42 53.08 -80.91
N TRP A 97 -66.82 53.10 -82.19
CA TRP A 97 -66.78 51.92 -83.04
C TRP A 97 -65.34 51.49 -83.32
N LEU A 98 -64.46 52.43 -83.67
CA LEU A 98 -63.03 52.17 -83.89
C LEU A 98 -62.36 51.68 -82.59
N LEU A 99 -62.68 52.29 -81.44
CA LEU A 99 -62.20 51.83 -80.14
C LEU A 99 -62.61 50.37 -79.87
N ALA A 100 -63.85 49.98 -80.18
CA ALA A 100 -64.29 48.59 -80.07
C ALA A 100 -63.46 47.65 -80.97
N GLY A 101 -63.09 48.07 -82.18
CA GLY A 101 -62.18 47.32 -83.06
C GLY A 101 -60.81 47.09 -82.42
N THR A 102 -60.21 48.14 -81.84
CA THR A 102 -58.91 48.01 -81.13
C THR A 102 -59.00 47.13 -79.88
N GLN A 103 -60.16 47.10 -79.22
CA GLN A 103 -60.42 46.21 -78.09
C GLN A 103 -60.53 44.74 -78.53
N ILE A 104 -61.11 44.46 -79.70
CA ILE A 104 -61.10 43.13 -80.33
C ILE A 104 -59.66 42.71 -80.69
N ASP A 105 -58.85 43.60 -81.28
CA ASP A 105 -57.43 43.31 -81.56
C ASP A 105 -56.61 43.03 -80.31
N ARG A 106 -56.93 43.70 -79.20
CA ARG A 106 -56.31 43.41 -77.91
C ARG A 106 -56.79 42.06 -77.36
N LEU A 107 -58.09 41.76 -77.47
CA LEU A 107 -58.68 40.50 -77.01
C LEU A 107 -58.06 39.31 -77.75
N ASP A 108 -57.90 39.43 -79.06
CA ASP A 108 -57.21 38.48 -79.93
C ASP A 108 -55.77 38.22 -79.47
N ARG A 109 -55.00 39.29 -79.23
CA ARG A 109 -53.61 39.15 -78.74
C ARG A 109 -53.49 38.47 -77.38
N ILE A 110 -54.41 38.76 -76.45
CA ILE A 110 -54.36 38.18 -75.09
C ILE A 110 -55.05 36.81 -75.01
N THR A 111 -55.68 36.31 -76.07
CA THR A 111 -56.32 34.97 -76.07
C THR A 111 -55.67 34.03 -77.08
N ASN A 112 -54.57 34.45 -77.72
CA ASN A 112 -53.87 33.69 -78.75
C ASN A 112 -53.22 32.39 -78.24
N ASP A 113 -53.05 32.27 -76.93
CA ASP A 113 -52.49 31.12 -76.24
C ASP A 113 -53.56 30.04 -75.97
N ASN A 114 -54.83 30.39 -76.16
CA ASN A 114 -55.96 29.51 -75.89
C ASN A 114 -56.67 29.09 -77.18
N ALA A 115 -56.36 27.86 -77.64
CA ALA A 115 -56.93 27.26 -78.84
C ALA A 115 -58.47 27.12 -78.80
N GLU A 116 -59.10 27.13 -77.63
CA GLU A 116 -60.58 27.08 -77.50
C GLU A 116 -61.23 28.47 -77.61
N GLN A 117 -60.51 29.54 -77.27
CA GLN A 117 -61.02 30.91 -77.32
C GLN A 117 -60.80 31.56 -78.69
N GLN A 118 -59.75 31.19 -79.42
CA GLN A 118 -59.43 31.76 -80.73
C GLN A 118 -60.60 31.72 -81.73
N PRO A 119 -61.32 30.57 -81.92
CA PRO A 119 -62.47 30.53 -82.83
C PRO A 119 -63.61 31.46 -82.41
N ARG A 120 -63.73 31.78 -81.12
CA ARG A 120 -64.74 32.70 -80.59
C ARG A 120 -64.38 34.14 -80.89
N VAL A 121 -63.10 34.51 -80.78
CA VAL A 121 -62.61 35.85 -81.14
C VAL A 121 -62.69 36.06 -82.66
N ASP A 122 -62.38 35.05 -83.47
CA ASP A 122 -62.55 35.12 -84.92
C ASP A 122 -64.01 35.34 -85.31
N ARG A 123 -64.93 34.61 -84.65
CA ARG A 123 -66.37 34.78 -84.83
C ARG A 123 -66.85 36.17 -84.39
N LEU A 124 -66.34 36.67 -83.28
CA LEU A 124 -66.62 38.02 -82.78
C LEU A 124 -66.17 39.09 -83.78
N ARG A 125 -64.96 38.94 -84.35
CA ARG A 125 -64.41 39.84 -85.36
C ARG A 125 -65.28 39.84 -86.63
N ALA A 126 -65.65 38.66 -87.12
CA ALA A 126 -66.53 38.53 -88.28
C ALA A 126 -67.91 39.17 -88.05
N ALA A 127 -68.49 38.97 -86.86
CA ALA A 127 -69.77 39.56 -86.48
C ALA A 127 -69.68 41.09 -86.33
N TYR A 128 -68.59 41.60 -85.74
CA TYR A 128 -68.29 43.02 -85.65
C TYR A 128 -68.14 43.66 -87.03
N ASP A 129 -67.36 43.08 -87.95
CA ASP A 129 -67.17 43.61 -89.30
C ASP A 129 -68.49 43.62 -90.08
N SER A 130 -69.30 42.56 -89.94
CA SER A 130 -70.63 42.50 -90.53
C SER A 130 -71.54 43.61 -89.99
N ARG A 131 -71.54 43.79 -88.67
CA ARG A 131 -72.32 44.85 -88.02
C ARG A 131 -71.88 46.25 -88.43
N GLY A 132 -70.57 46.49 -88.55
CA GLY A 132 -70.02 47.77 -88.99
C GLY A 132 -70.48 48.13 -90.42
N ARG A 133 -70.59 47.15 -91.32
CA ARG A 133 -71.14 47.37 -92.67
C ARG A 133 -72.62 47.75 -92.64
N GLU A 134 -73.43 47.12 -91.80
CA GLU A 134 -74.86 47.48 -91.64
C GLU A 134 -75.04 48.91 -91.08
N LEU A 135 -74.27 49.25 -90.06
CA LEU A 135 -74.37 50.54 -89.37
C LEU A 135 -73.77 51.69 -90.19
N SER A 136 -72.68 51.47 -90.93
CA SER A 136 -72.06 52.50 -91.78
C SER A 136 -72.99 52.99 -92.89
N LEU A 137 -73.78 52.09 -93.51
CA LEU A 137 -74.82 52.46 -94.47
C LEU A 137 -75.91 53.35 -93.84
N THR A 138 -76.20 53.14 -92.56
CA THR A 138 -77.14 53.96 -91.79
C THR A 138 -76.56 55.35 -91.51
N ALA A 139 -75.32 55.41 -91.03
CA ALA A 139 -74.60 56.65 -90.78
C ALA A 139 -74.42 57.50 -92.06
N LEU A 140 -74.10 56.86 -93.19
CA LEU A 140 -73.94 57.51 -94.49
C LEU A 140 -75.22 58.20 -94.96
N ASN A 141 -76.38 57.54 -94.82
CA ASN A 141 -77.67 58.12 -95.19
C ASN A 141 -78.04 59.35 -94.33
N THR A 142 -77.72 59.35 -93.03
CA THR A 142 -77.89 60.51 -92.15
C THR A 142 -76.99 61.67 -92.60
N SER A 143 -75.74 61.38 -92.98
CA SER A 143 -74.78 62.39 -93.45
C SER A 143 -75.23 63.11 -94.72
N TYR A 144 -75.91 62.40 -95.64
CA TYR A 144 -76.49 62.97 -96.87
C TYR A 144 -77.88 63.60 -96.66
N GLY A 145 -78.34 63.82 -95.43
CA GLY A 145 -79.61 64.47 -95.12
C GLY A 145 -80.86 63.62 -95.36
N LYS A 146 -80.72 62.30 -95.55
CA LYS A 146 -81.84 61.36 -95.77
C LYS A 146 -82.32 60.71 -94.48
N ASN A 147 -82.62 61.52 -93.46
CA ASN A 147 -82.89 61.05 -92.09
C ASN A 147 -84.07 60.06 -92.00
N GLY A 148 -85.13 60.22 -92.81
CA GLY A 148 -86.24 59.27 -92.85
C GLY A 148 -85.85 57.88 -93.36
N GLN A 149 -84.97 57.80 -94.36
CA GLN A 149 -84.44 56.53 -94.87
C GLN A 149 -83.42 55.93 -93.89
N ALA A 150 -82.61 56.77 -93.24
CA ALA A 150 -81.69 56.35 -92.20
C ALA A 150 -82.42 55.76 -90.98
N PHE A 151 -83.54 56.36 -90.55
CA PHE A 151 -84.35 55.86 -89.45
C PHE A 151 -84.96 54.48 -89.74
N ALA A 152 -85.50 54.27 -90.94
CA ALA A 152 -86.02 52.97 -91.36
C ALA A 152 -84.93 51.89 -91.39
N ARG A 153 -83.73 52.23 -91.90
CA ARG A 153 -82.57 51.32 -91.91
C ARG A 153 -82.02 51.04 -90.52
N TYR A 154 -81.97 52.02 -89.64
CA TYR A 154 -81.57 51.83 -88.25
C TYR A 154 -82.52 50.84 -87.54
N TYR A 155 -83.83 50.98 -87.76
CA TYR A 155 -84.81 50.05 -87.18
C TYR A 155 -84.70 48.64 -87.77
N GLN A 156 -84.39 48.51 -89.06
CA GLN A 156 -84.12 47.22 -89.70
C GLN A 156 -82.82 46.60 -89.17
N ALA A 157 -81.76 47.38 -89.02
CA ALA A 157 -80.50 46.94 -88.42
C ALA A 157 -80.69 46.52 -86.96
N ARG A 158 -81.57 47.18 -86.18
CA ARG A 158 -81.91 46.76 -84.81
C ARG A 158 -82.56 45.37 -84.76
N LYS A 159 -83.20 44.91 -85.84
CA LYS A 159 -83.75 43.56 -85.99
C LYS A 159 -82.74 42.53 -86.54
N SER A 160 -81.54 42.96 -86.95
CA SER A 160 -80.48 42.07 -87.43
C SER A 160 -79.96 41.17 -86.30
N PRO A 161 -79.72 39.87 -86.54
CA PRO A 161 -79.20 38.96 -85.52
C PRO A 161 -77.73 39.25 -85.15
N THR A 162 -77.01 40.08 -85.89
CA THR A 162 -75.56 40.31 -85.70
C THR A 162 -75.21 40.88 -84.34
N LEU A 163 -76.02 41.78 -83.77
CA LEU A 163 -75.77 42.32 -82.42
C LEU A 163 -76.01 41.25 -81.34
N ALA A 164 -77.03 40.42 -81.52
CA ALA A 164 -77.28 39.28 -80.64
C ALA A 164 -76.14 38.26 -80.73
N GLU A 165 -75.57 38.04 -81.93
CA GLU A 165 -74.41 37.18 -82.13
C GLU A 165 -73.15 37.73 -81.44
N ILE A 166 -72.88 39.05 -81.53
CA ILE A 166 -71.78 39.69 -80.80
C ILE A 166 -71.94 39.49 -79.30
N ASN A 167 -73.11 39.82 -78.74
CA ASN A 167 -73.38 39.68 -77.31
C ASN A 167 -73.26 38.22 -76.85
N THR A 168 -73.87 37.29 -77.59
CA THR A 168 -73.79 35.86 -77.28
C THR A 168 -72.34 35.38 -77.32
N THR A 169 -71.55 35.81 -78.31
CA THR A 169 -70.14 35.42 -78.42
C THR A 169 -69.33 35.97 -77.24
N LEU A 170 -69.53 37.23 -76.86
CA LEU A 170 -68.87 37.83 -75.69
C LEU A 170 -69.28 37.14 -74.38
N ASP A 171 -70.56 36.82 -74.21
CA ASP A 171 -71.06 36.10 -73.03
C ASP A 171 -70.46 34.69 -72.96
N THR A 172 -70.35 33.97 -74.08
CA THR A 172 -69.71 32.65 -74.12
C THR A 172 -68.21 32.72 -73.84
N LEU A 173 -67.53 33.78 -74.29
CA LEU A 173 -66.11 34.00 -74.00
C LEU A 173 -65.90 34.27 -72.51
N ILE A 174 -66.71 35.15 -71.90
CA ILE A 174 -66.68 35.44 -70.46
C ILE A 174 -67.00 34.18 -69.64
N ALA A 175 -68.03 33.42 -70.02
CA ALA A 175 -68.40 32.19 -69.33
C ALA A 175 -67.31 31.12 -69.41
N GLY A 176 -66.69 30.97 -70.59
CA GLY A 176 -65.55 30.07 -70.78
C GLY A 176 -64.34 30.48 -69.93
N GLU A 177 -64.02 31.78 -69.90
CA GLU A 177 -62.89 32.29 -69.13
C GLU A 177 -63.13 32.16 -67.62
N ARG A 178 -64.37 32.33 -67.16
CA ARG A 178 -64.76 32.12 -65.77
C ARG A 178 -64.61 30.65 -65.35
N ALA A 179 -65.04 29.71 -66.20
CA ALA A 179 -64.85 28.28 -65.93
C ALA A 179 -63.36 27.90 -65.87
N LEU A 180 -62.56 28.45 -66.78
CA LEU A 180 -61.10 28.25 -66.79
C LEU A 180 -60.44 28.84 -65.53
N LEU A 181 -60.90 30.00 -65.07
CA LEU A 181 -60.44 30.61 -63.82
C LEU A 181 -60.76 29.75 -62.60
N ASP A 182 -61.97 29.20 -62.52
CA ASP A 182 -62.38 28.33 -61.43
C ASP A 182 -61.53 27.05 -61.38
N ASP A 183 -61.26 26.42 -62.54
CA ASP A 183 -60.38 25.24 -62.65
C ASP A 183 -58.92 25.56 -62.24
N ARG A 184 -58.36 26.65 -62.76
CA ARG A 184 -57.02 27.14 -62.40
C ARG A 184 -56.90 27.41 -60.90
N THR A 185 -57.93 28.02 -60.31
CA THR A 185 -57.96 28.34 -58.87
C THR A 185 -58.02 27.07 -58.03
N ALA A 186 -58.85 26.09 -58.40
CA ALA A 186 -58.95 24.80 -57.72
C ALA A 186 -57.63 24.01 -57.81
N ALA A 187 -57.01 23.95 -58.99
CA ALA A 187 -55.73 23.29 -59.21
C ALA A 187 -54.60 23.96 -58.40
N ALA A 188 -54.57 25.29 -58.36
CA ALA A 188 -53.62 26.06 -57.57
C ALA A 188 -53.78 25.79 -56.06
N MET A 189 -55.00 25.86 -55.53
CA MET A 189 -55.29 25.58 -54.12
C MET A 189 -54.85 24.16 -53.71
N GLY A 190 -55.16 23.15 -54.53
CA GLY A 190 -54.73 21.77 -54.27
C GLY A 190 -53.20 21.59 -54.29
N SER A 191 -52.48 22.33 -55.13
CA SER A 191 -51.02 22.29 -55.18
C SER A 191 -50.36 22.98 -53.98
N VAL A 192 -50.93 24.10 -53.53
CA VAL A 192 -50.48 24.86 -52.36
C VAL A 192 -50.73 24.07 -51.08
N GLU A 193 -51.88 23.43 -50.93
CA GLU A 193 -52.21 22.61 -49.75
C GLU A 193 -51.24 21.42 -49.61
N ARG A 194 -50.97 20.68 -50.69
CA ARG A 194 -49.99 19.58 -50.69
C ARG A 194 -48.59 20.07 -50.30
N SER A 195 -48.16 21.20 -50.89
CA SER A 195 -46.82 21.74 -50.60
C SER A 195 -46.70 22.24 -49.16
N SER A 196 -47.76 22.85 -48.62
CA SER A 196 -47.83 23.29 -47.22
C SER A 196 -47.79 22.12 -46.24
N TRP A 197 -48.53 21.04 -46.52
CA TRP A 197 -48.51 19.83 -45.70
C TRP A 197 -47.12 19.19 -45.66
N VAL A 198 -46.46 19.03 -46.82
CA VAL A 198 -45.08 18.50 -46.89
C VAL A 198 -44.11 19.39 -46.11
N ALA A 199 -44.20 20.71 -46.25
CA ALA A 199 -43.37 21.65 -45.50
C ALA A 199 -43.61 21.55 -43.99
N GLY A 200 -44.87 21.39 -43.55
CA GLY A 200 -45.21 21.19 -42.15
C GLY A 200 -44.64 19.90 -41.57
N VAL A 201 -44.72 18.78 -42.30
CA VAL A 201 -44.13 17.51 -41.90
C VAL A 201 -42.60 17.64 -41.79
N LEU A 202 -41.93 18.24 -42.78
CA LEU A 202 -40.49 18.48 -42.74
C LEU A 202 -40.08 19.38 -41.57
N ALA A 203 -40.87 20.41 -41.24
CA ALA A 203 -40.61 21.28 -40.10
C ALA A 203 -40.66 20.51 -38.77
N ILE A 204 -41.64 19.61 -38.60
CA ILE A 204 -41.73 18.75 -37.41
C ILE A 204 -40.49 17.84 -37.29
N PHE A 205 -40.08 17.19 -38.38
CA PHE A 205 -38.86 16.39 -38.39
C PHE A 205 -37.62 17.22 -38.06
N GLY A 206 -37.52 18.45 -38.57
CA GLY A 206 -36.44 19.38 -38.25
C GLY A 206 -36.38 19.70 -36.75
N VAL A 207 -37.53 19.99 -36.12
CA VAL A 207 -37.62 20.24 -34.67
C VAL A 207 -37.22 19.01 -33.87
N LEU A 208 -37.68 17.82 -34.24
CA LEU A 208 -37.34 16.56 -33.56
C LEU A 208 -35.83 16.26 -33.64
N ILE A 209 -35.20 16.52 -34.78
CA ILE A 209 -33.75 16.37 -34.94
C ILE A 209 -33.02 17.35 -34.02
N VAL A 210 -33.41 18.63 -33.99
CA VAL A 210 -32.76 19.61 -33.10
C VAL A 210 -32.92 19.21 -31.63
N LEU A 211 -34.11 18.77 -31.22
CA LEU A 211 -34.40 18.37 -29.85
C LEU A 211 -33.60 17.13 -29.45
N GLY A 212 -33.51 16.12 -30.32
CA GLY A 212 -32.67 14.95 -30.07
C GLY A 212 -31.18 15.30 -30.01
N ALA A 213 -30.69 16.27 -30.79
CA ALA A 213 -29.29 16.72 -30.75
C ALA A 213 -28.99 17.42 -29.43
N ILE A 214 -29.92 18.24 -28.91
CA ILE A 214 -29.82 18.88 -27.59
C ILE A 214 -29.78 17.83 -26.48
N VAL A 215 -30.67 16.84 -26.51
CA VAL A 215 -30.70 15.77 -25.49
C VAL A 215 -29.42 14.95 -25.52
N LEU A 216 -28.96 14.56 -26.72
CA LEU A 216 -27.71 13.81 -26.87
C LEU A 216 -26.50 14.64 -26.42
N GLY A 217 -26.47 15.93 -26.75
CA GLY A 217 -25.48 16.89 -26.27
C GLY A 217 -25.46 16.99 -24.74
N TRP A 218 -26.62 17.13 -24.10
CA TRP A 218 -26.73 17.16 -22.64
C TRP A 218 -26.20 15.88 -21.99
N PHE A 219 -26.56 14.71 -22.51
CA PHE A 219 -26.03 13.41 -22.05
C PHE A 219 -24.51 13.31 -22.22
N THR A 220 -23.95 13.83 -23.33
CA THR A 220 -22.50 13.84 -23.53
C THR A 220 -21.79 14.73 -22.51
N ILE A 221 -22.30 15.93 -22.25
CA ILE A 221 -21.73 16.87 -21.27
C ILE A 221 -21.79 16.28 -19.86
N ARG A 222 -22.95 15.72 -19.48
CA ARG A 222 -23.14 15.11 -18.17
C ARG A 222 -22.18 13.92 -17.94
N ALA A 223 -22.04 13.04 -18.94
CA ALA A 223 -21.15 11.89 -18.85
C ALA A 223 -19.65 12.28 -18.78
N VAL A 224 -19.26 13.40 -19.40
CA VAL A 224 -17.88 13.93 -19.26
C VAL A 224 -17.69 14.58 -17.90
N GLY A 225 -18.70 15.30 -17.40
CA GLY A 225 -18.67 15.93 -16.07
C GLY A 225 -18.52 14.91 -14.94
N GLU A 226 -19.30 13.83 -14.95
CA GLU A 226 -19.23 12.77 -13.93
C GLU A 226 -17.86 12.06 -13.91
N ARG A 227 -17.17 11.96 -15.06
CA ARG A 227 -15.80 11.42 -15.12
C ARG A 227 -14.76 12.36 -14.52
N ALA A 228 -14.89 13.66 -14.77
CA ALA A 228 -13.98 14.66 -14.23
C ALA A 228 -14.06 14.71 -12.70
N THR A 229 -15.27 14.62 -12.14
CA THR A 229 -15.47 14.57 -10.69
C THR A 229 -14.93 13.28 -10.07
N ALA A 230 -15.18 12.12 -10.69
CA ALA A 230 -14.70 10.83 -10.15
C ALA A 230 -13.15 10.74 -10.11
N LEU A 231 -12.46 11.28 -11.11
CA LEU A 231 -11.00 11.35 -11.11
C LEU A 231 -10.48 12.32 -10.05
N ALA A 232 -11.10 13.47 -9.89
CA ALA A 232 -10.72 14.44 -8.86
C ALA A 232 -10.89 13.87 -7.44
N ASP A 233 -11.99 13.15 -7.18
CA ASP A 233 -12.24 12.49 -5.89
C ASP A 233 -11.22 11.37 -5.62
N ALA A 234 -10.86 10.58 -6.64
CA ALA A 234 -9.85 9.52 -6.51
C ALA A 234 -8.43 10.07 -6.24
N GLU A 235 -8.07 11.21 -6.82
CA GLU A 235 -6.80 11.88 -6.56
C GLU A 235 -6.74 12.37 -5.10
N LEU A 236 -7.83 12.96 -4.62
CA LEU A 236 -7.93 13.53 -3.27
C LEU A 236 -7.92 12.45 -2.18
N GLU A 237 -8.52 11.30 -2.44
CA GLU A 237 -8.44 10.13 -1.56
C GLU A 237 -7.02 9.52 -1.52
N ARG A 238 -6.28 9.54 -2.65
CA ARG A 238 -4.87 9.12 -2.67
C ARG A 238 -3.98 10.06 -1.88
N GLU A 239 -4.14 11.38 -2.04
CA GLU A 239 -3.40 12.37 -1.25
C GLU A 239 -3.65 12.17 0.25
N ARG A 240 -4.92 11.98 0.66
CA ARG A 240 -5.26 11.68 2.06
C ARG A 240 -4.62 10.38 2.55
N ALA A 241 -4.60 9.33 1.73
CA ALA A 241 -3.97 8.06 2.10
C ALA A 241 -2.46 8.21 2.28
N ASP A 242 -1.79 8.97 1.42
CA ASP A 242 -0.36 9.26 1.52
C ASP A 242 -0.03 10.15 2.74
N GLU A 243 -0.86 11.16 3.03
CA GLU A 243 -0.74 11.96 4.25
C GLU A 243 -0.93 11.10 5.51
N LEU A 244 -1.93 10.21 5.51
CA LEU A 244 -2.22 9.35 6.66
C LEU A 244 -1.09 8.33 6.89
N THR A 245 -0.55 7.71 5.83
CA THR A 245 0.57 6.77 5.94
C THR A 245 1.83 7.46 6.44
N THR A 246 2.10 8.69 6.00
CA THR A 246 3.22 9.50 6.49
C THR A 246 3.04 9.88 7.96
N ALA A 247 1.83 10.28 8.36
CA ALA A 247 1.49 10.59 9.75
C ALA A 247 1.61 9.37 10.66
N VAL A 248 1.14 8.20 10.22
CA VAL A 248 1.28 6.92 10.95
C VAL A 248 2.75 6.52 11.07
N ALA A 249 3.55 6.68 10.02
CA ALA A 249 4.98 6.41 10.05
C ALA A 249 5.71 7.33 11.06
N ALA A 250 5.39 8.62 11.07
CA ALA A 250 5.94 9.57 12.04
C ALA A 250 5.52 9.24 13.48
N ALA A 251 4.23 8.98 13.72
CA ALA A 251 3.71 8.63 15.04
C ALA A 251 4.32 7.32 15.58
N THR A 252 4.47 6.30 14.72
CA THR A 252 5.09 5.03 15.12
C THR A 252 6.60 5.17 15.39
N ALA A 253 7.30 6.06 14.68
CA ALA A 253 8.70 6.37 14.98
C ALA A 253 8.84 7.06 16.34
N GLU A 254 7.97 8.03 16.65
CA GLU A 254 7.98 8.74 17.93
C GLU A 254 7.66 7.80 19.10
N LEU A 255 6.68 6.91 18.94
CA LEU A 255 6.28 5.93 19.96
C LEU A 255 7.44 4.97 20.30
N ARG A 256 8.20 4.50 19.29
CA ARG A 256 9.41 3.68 19.51
C ARG A 256 10.49 4.41 20.29
N VAL A 257 10.69 5.71 20.03
CA VAL A 257 11.66 6.53 20.77
C VAL A 257 11.23 6.70 22.23
N GLN A 258 9.93 6.90 22.48
CA GLN A 258 9.40 7.00 23.85
C GLN A 258 9.50 5.68 24.61
N GLU A 259 9.19 4.54 23.98
CA GLU A 259 9.36 3.21 24.58
C GLU A 259 10.82 2.91 24.93
N ALA A 260 11.76 3.24 24.03
CA ALA A 260 13.19 3.10 24.29
C ALA A 260 13.63 3.95 25.49
N LYS A 261 13.16 5.19 25.60
CA LYS A 261 13.41 6.06 26.76
C LYS A 261 12.83 5.49 28.05
N LEU A 262 11.62 4.95 28.03
CA LEU A 262 11.00 4.32 29.20
C LEU A 262 11.78 3.10 29.67
N ARG A 263 12.22 2.22 28.75
CA ARG A 263 13.10 1.09 29.08
C ARG A 263 14.43 1.56 29.68
N GLN A 264 15.00 2.64 29.17
CA GLN A 264 16.25 3.21 29.70
C GLN A 264 16.06 3.78 31.11
N ILE A 265 14.94 4.45 31.38
CA ILE A 265 14.60 4.97 32.72
C ILE A 265 14.39 3.83 33.71
N GLN A 266 13.63 2.79 33.32
CA GLN A 266 13.44 1.59 34.16
C GLN A 266 14.75 0.86 34.43
N LYS A 267 15.65 0.77 33.43
CA LYS A 267 17.02 0.24 33.61
C LYS A 267 17.81 1.09 34.61
N MET A 268 17.72 2.42 34.52
CA MET A 268 18.41 3.34 35.44
C MET A 268 17.88 3.24 36.88
N GLU A 269 16.58 3.07 37.05
CA GLU A 269 15.94 2.90 38.35
C GLU A 269 16.30 1.55 38.99
N ALA A 270 16.29 0.46 38.20
CA ALA A 270 16.75 -0.85 38.63
C ALA A 270 18.24 -0.84 39.02
N VAL A 271 19.10 -0.19 38.23
CA VAL A 271 20.53 0.01 38.54
C VAL A 271 20.69 0.81 39.85
N GLY A 272 19.88 1.85 40.06
CA GLY A 272 19.91 2.66 41.28
C GLY A 272 19.61 1.87 42.55
N GLN A 273 18.58 0.99 42.53
CA GLN A 273 18.25 0.14 43.67
C GLN A 273 19.27 -1.00 43.90
N LEU A 274 19.79 -1.60 42.81
CA LEU A 274 20.82 -2.63 42.89
C LEU A 274 22.15 -2.11 43.46
N THR A 275 22.55 -0.89 43.10
CA THR A 275 23.84 -0.31 43.51
C THR A 275 23.93 -0.13 45.04
N GLY A 276 22.82 0.20 45.71
CA GLY A 276 22.78 0.36 47.17
C GLY A 276 22.96 -0.95 47.95
N GLY A 277 22.25 -2.00 47.55
CA GLY A 277 22.33 -3.33 48.20
C GLY A 277 23.67 -4.03 47.92
N ILE A 278 24.17 -3.91 46.69
CA ILE A 278 25.43 -4.52 46.27
C ILE A 278 26.63 -3.88 46.95
N ALA A 279 26.67 -2.54 47.03
CA ALA A 279 27.78 -1.84 47.69
C ALA A 279 27.87 -2.22 49.17
N HIS A 280 26.72 -2.37 49.84
CA HIS A 280 26.67 -2.83 51.21
C HIS A 280 27.22 -4.26 51.37
N ASP A 281 26.80 -5.19 50.52
CA ASP A 281 27.26 -6.58 50.58
C ASP A 281 28.74 -6.73 50.22
N PHE A 282 29.22 -5.96 49.23
CA PHE A 282 30.63 -5.91 48.88
C PHE A 282 31.49 -5.34 50.03
N ASN A 283 31.03 -4.27 50.68
CA ASN A 283 31.70 -3.70 51.84
C ASN A 283 31.71 -4.67 53.03
N ASN A 284 30.63 -5.46 53.23
CA ASN A 284 30.60 -6.50 54.26
C ASN A 284 31.59 -7.63 53.97
N MET A 285 31.72 -8.06 52.72
CA MET A 285 32.71 -9.07 52.33
C MET A 285 34.14 -8.54 52.51
N LEU A 286 34.40 -7.26 52.15
CA LEU A 286 35.69 -6.62 52.40
C LEU A 286 36.02 -6.51 53.89
N ALA A 287 35.03 -6.22 54.74
CA ALA A 287 35.21 -6.17 56.19
C ALA A 287 35.63 -7.54 56.76
N VAL A 288 35.05 -8.64 56.25
CA VAL A 288 35.44 -10.02 56.63
C VAL A 288 36.86 -10.34 56.15
N VAL A 289 37.23 -9.95 54.93
CA VAL A 289 38.59 -10.13 54.38
C VAL A 289 39.62 -9.39 55.23
N LEU A 290 39.42 -8.09 55.43
CA LEU A 290 40.34 -7.24 56.17
C LEU A 290 40.43 -7.64 57.65
N GLY A 291 39.30 -7.95 58.28
CA GLY A 291 39.25 -8.39 59.68
C GLY A 291 39.93 -9.73 59.89
N GLY A 292 39.72 -10.70 58.99
CA GLY A 292 40.42 -11.99 59.02
C GLY A 292 41.94 -11.82 58.87
N LEU A 293 42.39 -11.02 57.90
CA LEU A 293 43.82 -10.79 57.69
C LEU A 293 44.48 -10.03 58.85
N GLU A 294 43.80 -9.04 59.45
CA GLU A 294 44.34 -8.29 60.58
C GLU A 294 44.47 -9.16 61.84
N LEU A 295 43.49 -10.03 62.11
CA LEU A 295 43.51 -10.97 63.22
C LEU A 295 44.56 -12.07 63.02
N ALA A 296 44.70 -12.58 61.78
CA ALA A 296 45.78 -13.50 61.42
C ALA A 296 47.16 -12.86 61.68
N ARG A 297 47.35 -11.60 61.27
CA ARG A 297 48.61 -10.89 61.46
C ARG A 297 48.95 -10.64 62.94
N ARG A 298 47.95 -10.36 63.78
CA ARG A 298 48.16 -10.17 65.23
C ARG A 298 48.51 -11.49 65.95
N ASN A 299 48.05 -12.63 65.42
CA ASN A 299 48.22 -13.95 66.05
C ASN A 299 49.40 -14.77 65.49
N LEU A 300 50.19 -14.20 64.57
CA LEU A 300 51.34 -14.84 63.91
C LEU A 300 52.35 -15.51 64.87
N ALA A 301 52.54 -14.95 66.07
CA ALA A 301 53.50 -15.45 67.06
C ALA A 301 52.87 -16.35 68.15
N SER A 302 51.54 -16.48 68.18
CA SER A 302 50.80 -16.94 69.37
C SER A 302 50.08 -18.27 69.17
N ASP A 303 49.41 -18.47 68.03
CA ASP A 303 48.61 -19.67 67.75
C ASP A 303 48.46 -19.92 66.23
N PRO A 304 49.22 -20.86 65.65
CA PRO A 304 49.13 -21.21 64.22
C PRO A 304 47.74 -21.69 63.78
N ALA A 305 46.96 -22.32 64.66
CA ALA A 305 45.62 -22.82 64.32
C ALA A 305 44.57 -21.70 64.29
N SER A 306 44.72 -20.67 65.13
CA SER A 306 43.94 -19.43 65.06
C SER A 306 44.26 -18.63 63.80
N VAL A 307 45.55 -18.50 63.46
CA VAL A 307 46.01 -17.85 62.22
C VAL A 307 45.36 -18.50 60.99
N ARG A 308 45.39 -19.84 60.90
CA ARG A 308 44.76 -20.56 59.78
C ARG A 308 43.26 -20.29 59.67
N ARG A 309 42.51 -20.34 60.77
CA ARG A 309 41.06 -20.04 60.77
C ARG A 309 40.74 -18.62 60.29
N HIS A 310 41.58 -17.65 60.66
CA HIS A 310 41.41 -16.26 60.24
C HIS A 310 41.74 -16.05 58.76
N ILE A 311 42.74 -16.77 58.23
CA ILE A 311 43.07 -16.80 56.79
C ILE A 311 41.95 -17.50 56.00
N ASP A 312 41.41 -18.61 56.50
CA ASP A 312 40.29 -19.32 55.86
C ASP A 312 39.05 -18.43 55.76
N SER A 313 38.73 -17.69 56.83
CA SER A 313 37.61 -16.73 56.86
C SER A 313 37.81 -15.57 55.86
N ALA A 314 39.03 -15.04 55.77
CA ALA A 314 39.35 -14.00 54.80
C ALA A 314 39.25 -14.53 53.35
N THR A 315 39.69 -15.76 53.11
CA THR A 315 39.61 -16.43 51.81
C THR A 315 38.16 -16.64 51.39
N GLU A 316 37.31 -17.06 52.31
CA GLU A 316 35.87 -17.22 52.07
C GLU A 316 35.18 -15.87 51.74
N GLY A 317 35.53 -14.80 52.45
CA GLY A 317 35.07 -13.45 52.16
C GLY A 317 35.46 -12.97 50.76
N ALA A 318 36.71 -13.23 50.36
CA ALA A 318 37.22 -12.87 49.03
C ALA A 318 36.53 -13.66 47.90
N ASN A 319 36.31 -14.96 48.10
CA ASN A 319 35.60 -15.82 47.14
C ASN A 319 34.15 -15.38 46.94
N ARG A 320 33.47 -14.99 48.02
CA ARG A 320 32.11 -14.44 47.96
C ARG A 320 32.06 -13.10 47.23
N ALA A 321 33.03 -12.21 47.47
CA ALA A 321 33.15 -10.94 46.75
C ALA A 321 33.31 -11.18 45.24
N ALA A 322 34.20 -12.10 44.84
CA ALA A 322 34.41 -12.45 43.45
C ALA A 322 33.16 -13.04 42.76
N ALA A 323 32.36 -13.83 43.48
CA ALA A 323 31.10 -14.36 42.96
C ALA A 323 30.05 -13.26 42.75
N LEU A 324 29.99 -12.27 43.64
CA LEU A 324 29.10 -11.11 43.50
C LEU A 324 29.46 -10.27 42.27
N THR A 325 30.75 -9.98 42.04
CA THR A 325 31.21 -9.21 40.87
C THR A 325 30.88 -9.92 39.56
N ARG A 326 31.02 -11.25 39.50
CA ARG A 326 30.64 -12.04 38.32
C ARG A 326 29.14 -11.94 37.99
N ARG A 327 28.28 -11.96 39.01
CA ARG A 327 26.81 -11.82 38.85
C ARG A 327 26.41 -10.43 38.36
N LEU A 328 27.04 -9.38 38.88
CA LEU A 328 26.86 -7.99 38.41
C LEU A 328 27.23 -7.81 36.94
N LEU A 329 28.38 -8.36 36.54
CA LEU A 329 28.88 -8.26 35.19
C LEU A 329 27.99 -9.04 34.20
N ALA A 330 27.40 -10.17 34.62
CA ALA A 330 26.40 -10.89 33.84
C ALA A 330 25.09 -10.10 33.66
N PHE A 331 24.64 -9.36 34.68
CA PHE A 331 23.43 -8.52 34.61
C PHE A 331 23.60 -7.25 33.75
N SER A 332 24.82 -6.73 33.65
CA SER A 332 25.15 -5.53 32.86
C SER A 332 25.30 -5.84 31.35
N ARG A 333 25.41 -7.11 30.97
CA ARG A 333 25.63 -7.53 29.59
C ARG A 333 24.34 -7.66 28.81
N GLU A 334 24.40 -7.17 27.58
CA GLU A 334 23.38 -7.32 26.56
C GLU A 334 23.75 -8.55 25.72
N ASP A 335 23.71 -9.75 26.31
CA ASP A 335 24.03 -10.97 25.55
C ASP A 335 22.86 -11.31 24.62
N SER A 336 23.08 -11.21 23.31
CA SER A 336 22.27 -11.88 22.31
C SER A 336 22.32 -13.40 22.59
N LEU A 337 21.18 -14.01 22.93
CA LEU A 337 21.04 -15.45 23.17
C LEU A 337 21.74 -16.27 22.07
N LYS A 338 22.78 -17.02 22.44
CA LYS A 338 23.39 -18.01 21.52
C LYS A 338 22.54 -19.27 21.54
N ALA A 339 21.40 -19.20 20.87
CA ALA A 339 20.46 -20.30 20.81
C ALA A 339 21.06 -21.48 20.01
N GLU A 340 21.32 -22.59 20.68
CA GLU A 340 21.72 -23.86 20.08
C GLU A 340 20.64 -24.94 20.29
N THR A 341 20.71 -26.03 19.53
CA THR A 341 19.79 -27.18 19.71
C THR A 341 20.38 -28.12 20.75
N ILE A 342 19.63 -28.38 21.82
CA ILE A 342 20.10 -29.09 23.00
C ILE A 342 19.20 -30.31 23.23
N ASP A 343 19.80 -31.48 23.34
CA ASP A 343 19.14 -32.68 23.87
C ASP A 343 18.93 -32.50 25.38
N ALA A 344 17.67 -32.50 25.81
CA ALA A 344 17.31 -32.25 27.21
C ALA A 344 17.83 -33.34 28.15
N ALA A 345 17.83 -34.61 27.72
CA ALA A 345 18.33 -35.73 28.51
C ALA A 345 19.86 -35.65 28.67
N ALA A 346 20.58 -35.34 27.58
CA ALA A 346 22.02 -35.16 27.62
C ALA A 346 22.44 -33.98 28.51
N LEU A 347 21.65 -32.90 28.52
CA LEU A 347 21.86 -31.75 29.39
C LEU A 347 21.76 -32.16 30.87
N VAL A 348 20.65 -32.79 31.27
CA VAL A 348 20.43 -33.20 32.66
C VAL A 348 21.45 -34.25 33.11
N ALA A 349 21.79 -35.20 32.25
CA ALA A 349 22.83 -36.20 32.53
C ALA A 349 24.19 -35.55 32.80
N GLY A 350 24.59 -34.57 31.96
CA GLY A 350 25.84 -33.81 32.12
C GLY A 350 25.89 -32.92 33.36
N MET A 351 24.73 -32.61 33.96
CA MET A 351 24.63 -31.80 35.18
C MET A 351 24.73 -32.62 36.47
N SER A 352 24.72 -33.95 36.41
CA SER A 352 24.66 -34.84 37.59
C SER A 352 25.76 -34.51 38.62
N ASP A 353 27.02 -34.41 38.19
CA ASP A 353 28.16 -34.09 39.06
C ASP A 353 28.07 -32.69 39.68
N LEU A 354 27.51 -31.72 38.93
CA LEU A 354 27.36 -30.34 39.38
C LEU A 354 26.25 -30.25 40.44
N LEU A 355 25.12 -30.93 40.20
CA LEU A 355 24.00 -31.00 41.14
C LEU A 355 24.43 -31.68 42.43
N ASP A 356 25.15 -32.80 42.35
CA ASP A 356 25.65 -33.54 43.51
C ASP A 356 26.54 -32.67 44.41
N ARG A 357 27.50 -31.95 43.81
CA ARG A 357 28.39 -31.01 44.53
C ARG A 357 27.67 -29.79 45.12
N THR A 358 26.60 -29.33 44.50
CA THR A 358 25.90 -28.09 44.91
C THR A 358 24.85 -28.36 45.99
N LEU A 359 24.22 -29.54 45.96
CA LEU A 359 23.17 -29.94 46.89
C LEU A 359 23.76 -30.59 48.15
N GLY A 360 24.92 -31.25 48.01
CA GLY A 360 25.66 -31.90 49.11
C GLY A 360 25.08 -33.27 49.49
N ASP A 361 25.87 -34.05 50.26
CA ASP A 361 25.63 -35.47 50.59
C ASP A 361 24.27 -35.78 51.28
N ALA A 362 23.55 -34.76 51.71
CA ALA A 362 22.32 -34.86 52.47
C ALA A 362 21.05 -34.91 51.58
N ILE A 363 21.18 -34.66 50.27
CA ILE A 363 20.08 -34.76 49.29
C ILE A 363 20.34 -35.90 48.32
N THR A 364 19.35 -36.77 48.16
CA THR A 364 19.38 -37.82 47.14
C THR A 364 18.86 -37.27 45.81
N VAL A 365 19.69 -37.25 44.77
CA VAL A 365 19.30 -36.80 43.43
C VAL A 365 18.91 -38.00 42.57
N ILE A 366 17.68 -38.00 42.05
CA ILE A 366 17.14 -39.02 41.15
C ILE A 366 16.96 -38.39 39.77
N VAL A 367 17.70 -38.86 38.77
CA VAL A 367 17.53 -38.44 37.37
C VAL A 367 16.67 -39.47 36.63
N ARG A 368 15.63 -39.02 35.93
CA ARG A 368 14.77 -39.84 35.07
C ARG A 368 14.74 -39.26 33.66
N ASP A 369 14.81 -40.13 32.66
CA ASP A 369 14.70 -39.72 31.27
C ASP A 369 13.57 -40.48 30.57
N ASP A 370 12.52 -39.74 30.25
CA ASP A 370 11.36 -40.15 29.45
C ASP A 370 11.22 -39.29 28.18
N ALA A 371 12.25 -38.52 27.79
CA ALA A 371 12.17 -37.53 26.71
C ALA A 371 12.37 -38.11 25.30
N ALA A 372 12.82 -39.37 25.17
CA ALA A 372 13.00 -40.08 23.91
C ALA A 372 13.70 -39.26 22.79
N GLY A 373 14.71 -38.44 23.15
CA GLY A 373 15.45 -37.59 22.20
C GLY A 373 14.85 -36.20 21.93
N GLY A 374 13.97 -35.71 22.80
CA GLY A 374 13.40 -34.36 22.72
C GLY A 374 14.47 -33.26 22.76
N CYS A 375 14.52 -32.45 21.70
CA CYS A 375 15.45 -31.32 21.56
C CYS A 375 14.77 -29.98 21.83
N VAL A 376 15.48 -29.06 22.50
CA VAL A 376 15.05 -27.68 22.76
C VAL A 376 16.06 -26.71 22.14
N ARG A 377 15.58 -25.59 21.57
CA ARG A 377 16.46 -24.55 21.04
C ARG A 377 16.64 -23.44 22.07
N ALA A 378 17.77 -23.42 22.79
CA ALA A 378 18.05 -22.50 23.89
C ALA A 378 19.55 -22.20 24.03
N ASP A 379 19.91 -21.23 24.86
CA ASP A 379 21.29 -21.07 25.34
C ASP A 379 21.56 -22.12 26.44
N ARG A 380 22.56 -22.97 26.21
CA ARG A 380 22.91 -24.07 27.13
C ARG A 380 23.22 -23.59 28.54
N VAL A 381 24.01 -22.54 28.68
CA VAL A 381 24.43 -22.03 29.99
C VAL A 381 23.23 -21.46 30.73
N GLN A 382 22.31 -20.79 30.03
CA GLN A 382 21.09 -20.27 30.67
C GLN A 382 20.14 -21.40 31.11
N LEU A 383 20.02 -22.46 30.31
CA LEU A 383 19.17 -23.61 30.63
C LEU A 383 19.74 -24.44 31.80
N GLU A 384 21.05 -24.66 31.85
CA GLU A 384 21.75 -25.29 32.99
C GLU A 384 21.55 -24.47 34.27
N ASN A 385 21.69 -23.14 34.18
CA ASN A 385 21.45 -22.26 35.33
C ASN A 385 20.00 -22.28 35.80
N ALA A 386 19.03 -22.41 34.90
CA ALA A 386 17.62 -22.54 35.26
C ALA A 386 17.36 -23.82 36.07
N VAL A 387 17.86 -24.97 35.61
CA VAL A 387 17.74 -26.25 36.31
C VAL A 387 18.46 -26.20 37.67
N LEU A 388 19.66 -25.63 37.73
CA LEU A 388 20.41 -25.46 38.97
C LEU A 388 19.67 -24.58 39.99
N ASN A 389 19.09 -23.47 39.54
CA ASN A 389 18.32 -22.57 40.40
C ASN A 389 17.08 -23.27 40.99
N LEU A 390 16.39 -24.10 40.19
CA LEU A 390 15.30 -24.94 40.69
C LEU A 390 15.80 -25.95 41.73
N ALA A 391 16.92 -26.61 41.47
CA ALA A 391 17.52 -27.58 42.40
C ALA A 391 17.93 -26.94 43.74
N VAL A 392 18.51 -25.72 43.70
CA VAL A 392 18.86 -24.97 44.92
C VAL A 392 17.61 -24.54 45.68
N ASN A 393 16.56 -24.09 44.99
CA ASN A 393 15.28 -23.76 45.63
C ASN A 393 14.64 -24.98 46.29
N ALA A 394 14.69 -26.14 45.63
CA ALA A 394 14.24 -27.41 46.16
C ALA A 394 15.01 -27.83 47.42
N ARG A 395 16.35 -27.76 47.42
CA ARG A 395 17.18 -28.02 48.62
C ARG A 395 16.76 -27.17 49.80
N ASP A 396 16.58 -25.87 49.56
CA ASP A 396 16.24 -24.95 50.62
C ASP A 396 14.82 -25.24 51.16
N ALA A 397 13.88 -25.66 50.31
CA ALA A 397 12.54 -26.10 50.72
C ALA A 397 12.56 -27.42 51.54
N MET A 398 13.57 -28.26 51.32
CA MET A 398 13.84 -29.49 52.07
C MET A 398 14.67 -29.27 53.34
N ASN A 399 15.04 -28.03 53.69
CA ASN A 399 15.99 -27.73 54.78
C ASN A 399 17.32 -28.51 54.67
N GLY A 400 17.77 -28.77 53.43
CA GLY A 400 19.02 -29.47 53.16
C GLY A 400 19.01 -30.99 53.29
N ARG A 401 17.84 -31.64 53.50
CA ARG A 401 17.71 -33.12 53.51
C ARG A 401 16.43 -33.58 52.81
N GLY A 402 16.55 -34.48 51.85
CA GLY A 402 15.38 -35.02 51.13
C GLY A 402 15.74 -35.61 49.77
N THR A 403 14.75 -35.74 48.90
CA THR A 403 14.88 -36.33 47.57
C THR A 403 14.55 -35.30 46.49
N LEU A 404 15.52 -35.01 45.63
CA LEU A 404 15.32 -34.20 44.43
C LEU A 404 15.15 -35.13 43.23
N THR A 405 14.04 -35.01 42.51
CA THR A 405 13.82 -35.72 41.24
C THR A 405 13.93 -34.73 40.07
N VAL A 406 14.83 -35.00 39.13
CA VAL A 406 14.93 -34.26 37.86
C VAL A 406 14.52 -35.21 36.73
N ALA A 407 13.45 -34.87 36.01
CA ALA A 407 12.90 -35.69 34.95
C ALA A 407 12.85 -34.93 33.62
N THR A 408 13.24 -35.59 32.52
CA THR A 408 13.03 -35.09 31.16
C THR A 408 11.90 -35.87 30.50
N GLY A 409 11.08 -35.21 29.69
CA GLY A 409 9.93 -35.83 29.04
C GLY A 409 9.48 -35.13 27.76
N THR A 410 8.50 -35.71 27.08
CA THR A 410 7.79 -35.07 25.96
C THR A 410 6.30 -35.18 26.14
N THR A 411 5.56 -34.13 25.81
CA THR A 411 4.10 -34.11 25.90
C THR A 411 3.48 -33.36 24.73
N ILE A 412 2.27 -33.76 24.34
CA ILE A 412 1.47 -33.07 23.33
C ILE A 412 0.45 -32.22 24.07
N LEU A 413 0.51 -30.90 23.91
CA LEU A 413 -0.43 -29.98 24.53
C LEU A 413 -1.51 -29.56 23.54
N ALA A 414 -2.77 -29.52 24.00
CA ALA A 414 -3.82 -28.76 23.34
C ALA A 414 -3.66 -27.26 23.63
N ALA A 415 -4.25 -26.40 22.79
CA ALA A 415 -4.17 -24.95 22.98
C ALA A 415 -4.69 -24.54 24.37
N GLU A 416 -3.92 -23.70 25.07
CA GLU A 416 -4.23 -23.18 26.41
C GLU A 416 -4.38 -24.24 27.52
N GLN A 417 -3.92 -25.48 27.29
CA GLN A 417 -3.93 -26.53 28.30
C GLN A 417 -2.98 -26.23 29.48
N VAL A 418 -1.87 -25.54 29.20
CA VAL A 418 -0.92 -25.06 30.20
C VAL A 418 -0.61 -23.60 29.88
N GLY A 419 -1.12 -22.68 30.70
CA GLY A 419 -0.92 -21.25 30.53
C GLY A 419 -1.31 -20.77 29.12
N ARG A 420 -0.39 -20.08 28.44
CA ARG A 420 -0.59 -19.55 27.08
C ARG A 420 0.04 -20.40 25.99
N CYS A 421 0.33 -21.68 26.25
CA CYS A 421 0.90 -22.58 25.24
C CYS A 421 -0.04 -22.78 24.05
N ALA A 422 0.52 -22.73 22.84
CA ALA A 422 -0.18 -23.15 21.62
C ALA A 422 -0.30 -24.68 21.56
N ALA A 423 -1.19 -25.19 20.70
CA ALA A 423 -1.26 -26.63 20.47
C ALA A 423 0.01 -27.12 19.76
N GLY A 424 0.65 -28.19 20.27
CA GLY A 424 1.87 -28.73 19.65
C GLY A 424 2.65 -29.72 20.52
N ASP A 425 3.81 -30.13 20.00
CA ASP A 425 4.77 -31.01 20.67
C ASP A 425 5.70 -30.21 21.59
N TYR A 426 5.77 -30.59 22.86
CA TYR A 426 6.59 -29.94 23.86
C TYR A 426 7.59 -30.92 24.48
N VAL A 427 8.80 -30.43 24.76
CA VAL A 427 9.79 -31.08 25.62
C VAL A 427 9.66 -30.51 27.02
N THR A 428 9.65 -31.37 28.03
CA THR A 428 9.49 -30.99 29.43
C THR A 428 10.75 -31.27 30.24
N ILE A 429 11.17 -30.30 31.05
CA ILE A 429 12.15 -30.51 32.11
C ILE A 429 11.45 -30.26 33.45
N THR A 430 11.36 -31.30 34.27
CA THR A 430 10.64 -31.29 35.53
C THR A 430 11.62 -31.43 36.69
N VAL A 431 11.51 -30.55 37.69
CA VAL A 431 12.26 -30.61 38.94
C VAL A 431 11.26 -30.72 40.09
N GLY A 432 11.32 -31.84 40.82
CA GLY A 432 10.43 -32.15 41.94
C GLY A 432 11.19 -32.39 43.23
N ASP A 433 10.68 -31.87 44.35
CA ASP A 433 11.21 -32.07 45.70
C ASP A 433 10.15 -32.61 46.66
N ASP A 434 10.59 -33.26 47.74
CA ASP A 434 9.76 -33.75 48.84
C ASP A 434 9.78 -32.78 50.06
N GLY A 435 10.00 -31.49 49.82
CA GLY A 435 10.13 -30.46 50.84
C GLY A 435 8.80 -29.97 51.43
N CYS A 436 8.84 -28.78 52.04
CA CYS A 436 7.67 -28.23 52.76
C CYS A 436 6.48 -27.81 51.87
N GLY A 437 6.68 -27.70 50.55
CA GLY A 437 5.65 -27.24 49.62
C GLY A 437 5.21 -25.79 49.84
N MET A 438 4.28 -25.31 49.01
CA MET A 438 3.76 -23.95 49.03
C MET A 438 2.24 -23.94 49.21
N ALA A 439 1.74 -22.93 49.93
CA ALA A 439 0.32 -22.64 49.96
C ALA A 439 -0.12 -22.03 48.60
N PRO A 440 -1.39 -22.18 48.18
CA PRO A 440 -1.86 -21.74 46.86
C PRO A 440 -1.63 -20.25 46.58
N ASP A 441 -1.80 -19.41 47.59
CA ASP A 441 -1.56 -17.96 47.56
C ASP A 441 -0.09 -17.58 47.34
N ILE A 442 0.84 -18.43 47.81
CA ILE A 442 2.28 -18.28 47.58
C ILE A 442 2.65 -18.78 46.18
N ALA A 443 2.07 -19.90 45.74
CA ALA A 443 2.34 -20.48 44.43
C ALA A 443 1.95 -19.56 43.26
N GLU A 444 0.85 -18.81 43.39
CA GLU A 444 0.42 -17.81 42.39
C GLU A 444 1.40 -16.62 42.27
N ARG A 445 2.06 -16.27 43.37
CA ARG A 445 2.92 -15.08 43.48
C ARG A 445 4.41 -15.38 43.34
N VAL A 446 4.78 -16.65 43.27
CA VAL A 446 6.19 -17.09 43.28
C VAL A 446 6.99 -16.62 42.06
N PHE A 447 6.31 -16.22 40.99
CA PHE A 447 6.92 -15.65 39.78
C PHE A 447 7.02 -14.12 39.81
N GLU A 448 6.43 -13.45 40.81
CA GLU A 448 6.59 -12.01 40.99
C GLU A 448 8.07 -11.68 41.26
N PRO A 449 8.67 -10.71 40.55
CA PRO A 449 10.03 -10.26 40.84
C PRO A 449 10.19 -9.83 42.30
N PHE A 450 11.27 -10.27 42.94
CA PHE A 450 11.62 -9.98 44.34
C PHE A 450 10.72 -10.63 45.41
N PHE A 451 9.75 -11.44 45.01
CA PHE A 451 8.93 -12.18 45.96
C PHE A 451 9.73 -13.34 46.57
N THR A 452 9.80 -13.40 47.90
CA THR A 452 10.47 -14.47 48.65
C THR A 452 9.79 -14.69 50.00
N THR A 453 9.63 -15.95 50.40
CA THR A 453 9.15 -16.34 51.73
C THR A 453 10.30 -16.55 52.73
N LYS A 454 11.56 -16.44 52.27
CA LYS A 454 12.78 -16.59 53.09
C LYS A 454 13.10 -15.30 53.86
N GLU A 455 13.77 -15.44 55.01
CA GLU A 455 14.26 -14.31 55.83
C GLU A 455 15.11 -13.32 55.01
N VAL A 456 15.05 -12.04 55.40
CA VAL A 456 15.78 -10.95 54.75
C VAL A 456 17.28 -11.28 54.66
N GLY A 457 17.82 -11.32 53.44
CA GLY A 457 19.23 -11.64 53.16
C GLY A 457 19.54 -13.10 52.77
N LYS A 458 18.58 -14.03 52.91
CA LYS A 458 18.76 -15.45 52.49
C LYS A 458 18.14 -15.80 51.15
N GLY A 459 17.29 -14.94 50.59
CA GLY A 459 16.66 -15.13 49.28
C GLY A 459 16.52 -13.81 48.53
N THR A 460 16.93 -13.78 47.26
CA THR A 460 16.85 -12.58 46.40
C THR A 460 15.47 -12.41 45.76
N GLY A 461 14.61 -13.45 45.78
CA GLY A 461 13.32 -13.45 45.08
C GLY A 461 13.42 -13.35 43.55
N LEU A 462 14.62 -13.54 43.00
CA LEU A 462 14.88 -13.38 41.55
C LEU A 462 15.00 -14.71 40.80
N GLY A 463 15.20 -15.84 41.49
CA GLY A 463 15.47 -17.12 40.83
C GLY A 463 14.31 -17.60 39.94
N LEU A 464 13.10 -17.70 40.50
CA LEU A 464 11.93 -18.20 39.77
C LEU A 464 11.39 -17.21 38.74
N SER A 465 11.48 -15.90 39.00
CA SER A 465 11.10 -14.86 38.04
C SER A 465 12.04 -14.81 36.83
N GLN A 466 13.35 -15.04 37.02
CA GLN A 466 14.30 -15.18 35.92
C GLN A 466 14.07 -16.44 35.09
N ILE A 467 13.76 -17.58 35.73
CA ILE A 467 13.41 -18.81 35.02
C ILE A 467 12.13 -18.62 34.19
N PHE A 468 11.10 -17.99 34.76
CA PHE A 468 9.86 -17.67 34.05
C PHE A 468 10.13 -16.78 32.82
N ALA A 469 10.93 -15.73 32.97
CA ALA A 469 11.30 -14.86 31.86
C ALA A 469 12.08 -15.59 30.76
N LEU A 470 13.03 -16.46 31.12
CA LEU A 470 13.79 -17.29 30.18
C LEU A 470 12.86 -18.21 29.38
N VAL A 471 11.95 -18.89 30.07
CA VAL A 471 11.03 -19.85 29.44
C VAL A 471 10.07 -19.14 28.48
N GLN A 472 9.54 -17.97 28.87
CA GLN A 472 8.70 -17.14 28.00
C GLN A 472 9.45 -16.62 26.76
N GLN A 473 10.73 -16.24 26.90
CA GLN A 473 11.58 -15.86 25.75
C GLN A 473 11.79 -17.02 24.76
N LEU A 474 11.76 -18.25 25.25
CA LEU A 474 11.84 -19.48 24.45
C LEU A 474 10.47 -19.95 23.94
N HIS A 475 9.42 -19.12 24.07
CA HIS A 475 8.03 -19.45 23.70
C HIS A 475 7.48 -20.67 24.44
N GLY A 476 8.00 -20.89 25.65
CA GLY A 476 7.57 -21.94 26.57
C GLY A 476 6.69 -21.42 27.70
N GLU A 477 6.32 -22.31 28.62
CA GLU A 477 5.55 -21.97 29.83
C GLU A 477 6.10 -22.72 31.05
N VAL A 478 5.84 -22.18 32.25
CA VAL A 478 6.20 -22.85 33.52
C VAL A 478 4.94 -23.31 34.25
N GLY A 479 4.84 -24.61 34.51
CA GLY A 479 3.83 -25.17 35.39
C GLY A 479 4.39 -25.44 36.78
N ILE A 480 3.61 -25.16 37.83
CA ILE A 480 3.95 -25.51 39.21
C ILE A 480 2.80 -26.30 39.82
N VAL A 481 3.13 -27.42 40.44
CA VAL A 481 2.23 -28.21 41.28
C VAL A 481 2.88 -28.31 42.65
N SER A 482 2.22 -27.76 43.68
CA SER A 482 2.75 -27.74 45.04
C SER A 482 1.60 -27.72 46.04
N ALA A 483 1.77 -28.44 47.15
CA ALA A 483 0.83 -28.41 48.28
C ALA A 483 1.62 -28.43 49.60
N PRO A 484 1.12 -27.77 50.67
CA PRO A 484 1.82 -27.74 51.95
C PRO A 484 2.07 -29.16 52.49
N GLY A 485 3.32 -29.51 52.71
CA GLY A 485 3.76 -30.82 53.22
C GLY A 485 3.88 -31.94 52.18
N GLU A 486 3.56 -31.69 50.91
CA GLU A 486 3.66 -32.68 49.83
C GLU A 486 4.80 -32.38 48.83
N GLY A 487 5.60 -31.35 49.09
CA GLY A 487 6.70 -30.92 48.22
C GLY A 487 6.26 -30.03 47.06
N THR A 488 7.18 -29.78 46.13
CA THR A 488 6.95 -28.92 44.96
C THR A 488 7.46 -29.58 43.69
N THR A 489 6.68 -29.52 42.63
CA THR A 489 7.08 -29.95 41.28
C THR A 489 6.94 -28.79 40.30
N VAL A 490 8.06 -28.37 39.71
CA VAL A 490 8.12 -27.33 38.68
C VAL A 490 8.41 -27.99 37.33
N THR A 491 7.56 -27.76 36.33
CA THR A 491 7.72 -28.28 34.97
C THR A 491 7.91 -27.13 33.99
N LEU A 492 9.03 -27.15 33.29
CA LEU A 492 9.36 -26.20 32.21
C LEU A 492 8.93 -26.82 30.88
N TYR A 493 8.06 -26.15 30.14
CA TYR A 493 7.54 -26.61 28.84
C TYR A 493 8.23 -25.82 27.72
N PHE A 494 8.87 -26.51 26.78
CA PHE A 494 9.53 -25.89 25.64
C PHE A 494 9.00 -26.46 24.32
N PRO A 495 8.77 -25.63 23.28
CA PRO A 495 8.44 -26.13 21.95
C PRO A 495 9.53 -27.06 21.43
N ARG A 496 9.16 -28.24 20.92
CA ARG A 496 10.11 -29.21 20.38
C ARG A 496 10.84 -28.64 19.17
N ALA A 497 12.18 -28.63 19.20
CA ALA A 497 13.02 -28.29 18.07
C ALA A 497 13.15 -29.49 17.11
N ALA A 498 13.32 -29.22 15.81
CA ALA A 498 13.61 -30.26 14.82
C ALA A 498 14.92 -30.99 15.19
N GLU A 499 14.91 -32.32 15.09
CA GLU A 499 15.97 -33.21 15.57
C GLU A 499 17.39 -32.78 15.15
N LEU A 500 18.32 -32.85 16.10
CA LEU A 500 19.71 -33.15 15.79
C LEU A 500 19.74 -34.58 15.24
N VAL A 501 19.82 -34.73 13.92
CA VAL A 501 20.31 -35.97 13.33
C VAL A 501 21.75 -36.11 13.81
N ALA A 502 21.93 -36.91 14.86
CA ALA A 502 23.23 -37.37 15.29
C ALA A 502 23.82 -38.18 14.13
N VAL A 503 24.60 -37.52 13.28
CA VAL A 503 25.61 -38.22 12.48
C VAL A 503 26.59 -38.77 13.51
N PRO A 504 26.75 -40.09 13.64
CA PRO A 504 27.75 -40.64 14.53
C PRO A 504 29.09 -40.13 14.02
N LEU A 505 29.72 -39.22 14.79
CA LEU A 505 31.13 -38.95 14.62
C LEU A 505 31.86 -40.30 14.78
N PRO A 506 32.76 -40.65 13.86
CA PRO A 506 33.52 -41.89 13.98
C PRO A 506 34.20 -41.90 15.35
N THR A 507 33.87 -42.91 16.14
CA THR A 507 34.59 -43.24 17.36
C THR A 507 36.01 -43.63 16.93
N VAL A 508 36.92 -42.66 16.90
CA VAL A 508 38.34 -42.99 16.93
C VAL A 508 38.58 -43.57 18.32
N PRO A 509 39.12 -44.79 18.44
CA PRO A 509 39.43 -45.36 19.74
C PRO A 509 40.45 -44.44 20.41
N ILE A 510 40.03 -43.74 21.46
CA ILE A 510 40.98 -43.10 22.38
C ILE A 510 41.65 -44.29 23.07
N ALA A 511 42.86 -44.60 22.64
CA ALA A 511 43.73 -45.46 23.41
C ALA A 511 43.81 -44.91 24.83
N MET A 512 43.43 -45.72 25.81
CA MET A 512 43.72 -45.49 27.22
C MET A 512 45.23 -45.24 27.34
N VAL A 513 45.60 -43.97 27.47
CA VAL A 513 46.86 -43.61 28.11
C VAL A 513 46.51 -43.42 29.57
N GLU A 514 47.00 -44.34 30.40
CA GLU A 514 46.95 -44.25 31.85
C GLU A 514 47.42 -42.86 32.32
N PRO A 515 46.88 -42.33 33.43
CA PRO A 515 47.35 -41.08 34.00
C PRO A 515 48.78 -41.29 34.49
N SER A 516 49.74 -40.98 33.64
CA SER A 516 51.13 -40.79 34.04
C SER A 516 51.12 -39.55 34.93
N ALA A 517 51.18 -39.78 36.25
CA ALA A 517 51.34 -38.71 37.22
C ALA A 517 52.42 -37.75 36.73
N PRO A 518 52.14 -36.43 36.61
CA PRO A 518 53.20 -35.49 36.28
C PRO A 518 54.22 -35.58 37.40
N THR A 519 55.41 -36.04 37.02
CA THR A 519 56.61 -36.03 37.84
C THR A 519 56.84 -34.59 38.29
N MET A 520 57.23 -34.42 39.56
CA MET A 520 57.56 -33.15 40.23
C MET A 520 58.16 -32.11 39.26
N PRO A 521 57.74 -30.84 39.33
CA PRO A 521 58.00 -29.86 38.27
C PRO A 521 59.50 -29.57 38.14
N GLU A 522 59.97 -29.51 36.89
CA GLU A 522 61.18 -28.74 36.58
C GLU A 522 60.94 -27.32 37.10
N THR A 523 61.85 -26.82 37.94
CA THR A 523 61.80 -25.43 38.40
C THR A 523 61.93 -24.50 37.18
N LEU A 524 60.82 -23.87 36.78
CA LEU A 524 60.76 -22.95 35.64
C LEU A 524 61.22 -21.55 36.03
N GLN A 525 61.94 -20.87 35.14
CA GLN A 525 62.07 -19.41 35.18
C GLN A 525 60.89 -18.78 34.43
N ILE A 526 60.15 -17.90 35.10
CA ILE A 526 58.88 -17.36 34.62
C ILE A 526 58.96 -15.83 34.61
N LEU A 527 58.80 -15.19 33.46
CA LEU A 527 58.68 -13.73 33.39
C LEU A 527 57.25 -13.32 33.75
N VAL A 528 57.09 -12.48 34.76
CA VAL A 528 55.77 -11.93 35.17
C VAL A 528 55.72 -10.46 34.79
N VAL A 529 54.84 -10.11 33.86
CA VAL A 529 54.62 -8.74 33.37
C VAL A 529 53.28 -8.23 33.87
N GLU A 530 53.33 -7.26 34.81
CA GLU A 530 52.15 -6.72 35.49
C GLU A 530 52.46 -5.29 35.97
N ASP A 531 51.59 -4.33 35.66
CA ASP A 531 51.80 -2.91 35.98
C ASP A 531 51.41 -2.54 37.42
N ASP A 532 50.51 -3.28 38.08
CA ASP A 532 50.22 -3.08 39.50
C ASP A 532 51.29 -3.77 40.37
N PRO A 533 52.12 -3.01 41.11
CA PRO A 533 53.22 -3.57 41.91
C PRO A 533 52.72 -4.53 43.01
N ARG A 534 51.47 -4.42 43.45
CA ARG A 534 50.88 -5.31 44.46
C ARG A 534 50.48 -6.65 43.85
N VAL A 535 49.92 -6.62 42.64
CA VAL A 535 49.54 -7.84 41.91
C VAL A 535 50.79 -8.56 41.40
N LEU A 536 51.79 -7.79 40.95
CA LEU A 536 53.10 -8.31 40.57
C LEU A 536 53.74 -9.05 41.75
N ALA A 537 53.86 -8.40 42.91
CA ALA A 537 54.44 -9.02 44.11
C ALA A 537 53.65 -10.25 44.60
N ALA A 538 52.32 -10.22 44.52
CA ALA A 538 51.48 -11.36 44.90
C ALA A 538 51.64 -12.55 43.95
N THR A 539 51.68 -12.29 42.64
CA THR A 539 51.84 -13.32 41.61
C THR A 539 53.23 -13.93 41.65
N THR A 540 54.28 -13.12 41.83
CA THR A 540 55.64 -13.61 42.00
C THR A 540 55.78 -14.44 43.28
N GLY A 541 55.24 -13.97 44.42
CA GLY A 541 55.25 -14.73 45.67
C GLY A 541 54.52 -16.08 45.55
N ALA A 542 53.38 -16.11 44.85
CA ALA A 542 52.64 -17.34 44.57
C ALA A 542 53.45 -18.33 43.71
N LEU A 543 54.20 -17.84 42.71
CA LEU A 543 55.06 -18.68 41.86
C LEU A 543 56.26 -19.24 42.62
N GLU A 544 56.86 -18.48 43.54
CA GLU A 544 57.91 -18.96 44.43
C GLU A 544 57.40 -20.06 45.37
N GLU A 545 56.18 -19.89 45.91
CA GLU A 545 55.58 -20.84 46.84
C GLU A 545 55.26 -22.20 46.17
N ILE A 546 54.90 -22.22 44.89
CA ILE A 546 54.72 -23.46 44.10
C ILE A 546 56.02 -23.98 43.48
N GLY A 547 57.18 -23.38 43.80
CA GLY A 547 58.50 -23.92 43.45
C GLY A 547 59.06 -23.46 42.11
N HIS A 548 58.65 -22.29 41.60
CA HIS A 548 59.19 -21.66 40.38
C HIS A 548 60.06 -20.43 40.70
N HIS A 549 60.84 -19.96 39.72
CA HIS A 549 61.68 -18.77 39.81
C HIS A 549 61.09 -17.61 38.98
N PRO A 550 60.28 -16.73 39.57
CA PRO A 550 59.71 -15.61 38.84
C PRO A 550 60.72 -14.47 38.65
N ILE A 551 60.67 -13.82 37.50
CA ILE A 551 61.37 -12.57 37.18
C ILE A 551 60.30 -11.49 37.03
N ALA A 552 60.32 -10.50 37.92
CA ALA A 552 59.33 -9.44 37.96
C ALA A 552 59.60 -8.37 36.89
N CYS A 553 58.54 -7.93 36.21
CA CYS A 553 58.59 -6.86 35.22
C CYS A 553 57.33 -5.97 35.38
N ASP A 554 57.55 -4.70 35.71
CA ASP A 554 56.49 -3.69 35.92
C ASP A 554 56.19 -2.86 34.66
N ASP A 555 56.94 -3.10 33.58
CA ASP A 555 56.86 -2.37 32.33
C ASP A 555 56.87 -3.32 31.12
N PRO A 556 55.77 -3.40 30.34
CA PRO A 556 55.74 -4.26 29.14
C PRO A 556 56.84 -3.93 28.12
N LEU A 557 57.33 -2.68 28.05
CA LEU A 557 58.43 -2.29 27.16
C LEU A 557 59.80 -2.81 27.63
N ALA A 558 59.94 -3.21 28.90
CA ALA A 558 61.17 -3.77 29.44
C ALA A 558 61.26 -5.30 29.26
N ALA A 559 60.13 -5.97 28.99
CA ALA A 559 60.06 -7.43 28.83
C ALA A 559 61.02 -7.99 27.75
N PRO A 560 61.21 -7.38 26.56
CA PRO A 560 62.14 -7.88 25.55
C PRO A 560 63.61 -7.89 26.02
N ALA A 561 64.02 -6.88 26.78
CA ALA A 561 65.38 -6.78 27.32
C ALA A 561 65.62 -7.83 28.41
N LEU A 562 64.61 -8.11 29.24
CA LEU A 562 64.67 -9.15 30.27
C LEU A 562 64.72 -10.57 29.66
N LEU A 563 63.96 -10.82 28.59
CA LEU A 563 64.05 -12.08 27.83
C LEU A 563 65.44 -12.28 27.20
N ALA A 564 66.00 -11.22 26.61
CA ALA A 564 67.34 -11.29 26.01
C ALA A 564 68.45 -11.54 27.05
N ALA A 565 68.29 -11.02 28.27
CA ALA A 565 69.24 -11.20 29.37
C ALA A 565 69.11 -12.56 30.08
N ASN A 566 67.96 -13.23 29.98
CA ASN A 566 67.64 -14.46 30.70
C ASN A 566 67.13 -15.54 29.74
N PRO A 567 68.03 -16.23 29.00
CA PRO A 567 67.64 -17.23 28.01
C PRO A 567 67.00 -18.50 28.60
N ALA A 568 66.93 -18.63 29.93
CA ALA A 568 66.32 -19.75 30.62
C ALA A 568 64.82 -19.55 30.93
N ILE A 569 64.23 -18.40 30.59
CA ILE A 569 62.79 -18.14 30.77
C ILE A 569 61.99 -19.07 29.87
N GLY A 570 61.13 -19.90 30.46
CA GLY A 570 60.29 -20.87 29.74
C GLY A 570 58.82 -20.47 29.62
N LEU A 571 58.35 -19.49 30.40
CA LEU A 571 56.96 -19.04 30.41
C LEU A 571 56.90 -17.53 30.67
N ILE A 572 56.02 -16.85 29.94
CA ILE A 572 55.63 -15.46 30.20
C ILE A 572 54.21 -15.45 30.75
N ILE A 573 54.02 -14.82 31.91
CA ILE A 573 52.72 -14.49 32.49
C ILE A 573 52.51 -13.00 32.30
N SER A 574 51.48 -12.57 31.57
CA SER A 574 51.24 -11.16 31.25
C SER A 574 49.81 -10.73 31.59
N ASP A 575 49.62 -9.57 32.22
CA ASP A 575 48.30 -8.93 32.22
C ASP A 575 47.90 -8.56 30.77
N VAL A 576 46.61 -8.61 30.48
CA VAL A 576 46.04 -8.25 29.19
C VAL A 576 45.97 -6.73 29.03
N LEU A 577 45.60 -6.01 30.09
CA LEU A 577 45.40 -4.56 30.06
C LEU A 577 46.51 -3.88 30.86
N MET A 578 47.49 -3.34 30.16
CA MET A 578 48.58 -2.57 30.75
C MET A 578 48.72 -1.20 30.05
N PRO A 579 49.11 -0.14 30.76
CA PRO A 579 49.41 1.15 30.16
C PRO A 579 50.54 1.07 29.12
N ARG A 580 50.47 1.91 28.07
CA ARG A 580 51.42 2.03 26.94
C ARG A 580 51.42 0.88 25.93
N GLN A 581 51.36 -0.38 26.38
CA GLN A 581 51.32 -1.54 25.50
C GLN A 581 50.50 -2.65 26.14
N THR A 582 49.56 -3.24 25.41
CA THR A 582 48.75 -4.35 25.92
C THR A 582 49.54 -5.66 25.91
N GLY A 583 49.14 -6.62 26.77
CA GLY A 583 49.75 -7.94 26.82
C GLY A 583 49.78 -8.65 25.46
N PRO A 584 48.66 -8.76 24.74
CA PRO A 584 48.64 -9.36 23.41
C PRO A 584 49.55 -8.65 22.38
N GLU A 585 49.63 -7.31 22.39
CA GLU A 585 50.54 -6.57 21.50
C GLU A 585 52.00 -6.83 21.81
N MET A 586 52.36 -6.94 23.09
CA MET A 586 53.71 -7.30 23.54
C MET A 586 54.06 -8.73 23.12
N ILE A 587 53.17 -9.69 23.36
CA ILE A 587 53.39 -11.09 22.98
C ILE A 587 53.49 -11.26 21.47
N ALA A 588 52.64 -10.58 20.68
CA ALA A 588 52.73 -10.61 19.22
C ALA A 588 54.09 -10.10 18.70
N ALA A 589 54.71 -9.12 19.37
CA ALA A 589 56.04 -8.63 19.02
C ALA A 589 57.17 -9.58 19.45
N LEU A 590 56.96 -10.38 20.51
CA LEU A 590 57.95 -11.31 21.07
C LEU A 590 57.90 -12.72 20.44
N SER A 591 56.71 -13.17 20.03
CA SER A 591 56.46 -14.53 19.53
C SER A 591 57.38 -14.94 18.36
N PRO A 592 57.68 -14.09 17.35
CA PRO A 592 58.62 -14.47 16.27
C PRO A 592 60.07 -14.64 16.73
N LEU A 593 60.46 -14.03 17.85
CA LEU A 593 61.84 -14.04 18.37
C LEU A 593 62.06 -15.14 19.40
N TYR A 594 61.01 -15.56 20.11
CA TYR A 594 61.05 -16.56 21.18
C TYR A 594 59.93 -17.61 21.02
N PRO A 595 59.93 -18.41 19.94
CA PRO A 595 58.86 -19.37 19.63
C PRO A 595 58.86 -20.63 20.51
N HIS A 596 59.65 -20.65 21.58
CA HIS A 596 59.83 -21.77 22.51
C HIS A 596 59.38 -21.40 23.93
N VAL A 597 58.88 -20.18 24.12
CA VAL A 597 58.47 -19.63 25.40
C VAL A 597 56.95 -19.62 25.43
N ALA A 598 56.36 -20.38 26.36
CA ALA A 598 54.91 -20.40 26.49
C ALA A 598 54.37 -19.07 27.02
N VAL A 599 53.08 -18.86 26.81
CA VAL A 599 52.38 -17.64 27.23
C VAL A 599 51.13 -17.99 28.01
N LEU A 600 50.97 -17.33 29.16
CA LEU A 600 49.76 -17.33 29.97
C LEU A 600 49.28 -15.90 30.16
N PHE A 601 48.09 -15.59 29.66
CA PHE A 601 47.49 -14.29 29.91
C PHE A 601 46.72 -14.28 31.23
N VAL A 602 46.83 -13.20 31.98
CA VAL A 602 46.05 -12.96 33.19
C VAL A 602 45.13 -11.78 32.93
N THR A 603 43.84 -11.89 33.22
CA THR A 603 42.90 -10.78 32.97
C THR A 603 41.97 -10.50 34.14
N GLY A 604 41.83 -9.21 34.49
CA GLY A 604 40.79 -8.71 35.39
C GLY A 604 39.51 -8.26 34.67
N PHE A 605 39.49 -8.30 33.33
CA PHE A 605 38.40 -7.73 32.53
C PHE A 605 37.46 -8.83 32.02
N ALA A 606 36.18 -8.71 32.36
CA ALA A 606 35.10 -9.49 31.78
C ALA A 606 34.43 -8.71 30.63
N GLY A 607 35.21 -8.28 29.62
CA GLY A 607 34.68 -7.90 28.32
C GLY A 607 34.73 -9.09 27.36
N GLU A 608 34.12 -8.96 26.17
CA GLU A 608 34.39 -9.89 25.07
C GLU A 608 35.90 -9.93 24.84
N VAL A 609 36.53 -11.03 25.25
CA VAL A 609 37.77 -11.39 24.60
C VAL A 609 37.46 -12.52 23.65
N ASN A 610 37.50 -12.17 22.37
CA ASN A 610 37.41 -13.13 21.30
C ASN A 610 38.62 -14.06 21.46
N VAL A 611 38.39 -15.37 21.65
CA VAL A 611 39.48 -16.36 21.82
C VAL A 611 40.49 -16.28 20.67
N ALA A 612 40.06 -15.79 19.50
CA ALA A 612 40.90 -15.49 18.34
C ALA A 612 41.96 -14.38 18.58
N GLN A 613 41.75 -13.43 19.50
CA GLN A 613 42.72 -12.35 19.80
C GLN A 613 43.90 -12.81 20.67
N PHE A 614 43.78 -13.94 21.35
CA PHE A 614 44.85 -14.52 22.18
C PHE A 614 45.68 -15.57 21.46
N GLY A 615 45.50 -15.76 20.14
CA GLY A 615 46.34 -16.66 19.34
C GLY A 615 46.32 -18.13 19.76
N GLY A 616 45.36 -18.58 20.58
CA GLY A 616 45.30 -19.94 21.14
C GLY A 616 45.99 -20.11 22.50
N HIS A 617 46.52 -19.04 23.11
CA HIS A 617 47.18 -19.09 24.42
C HIS A 617 46.19 -19.22 25.60
N GLU A 618 46.67 -19.80 26.71
CA GLU A 618 45.89 -20.02 27.93
C GLU A 618 45.58 -18.70 28.65
N VAL A 619 44.40 -18.60 29.29
CA VAL A 619 43.95 -17.38 29.97
C VAL A 619 43.46 -17.67 31.39
N LEU A 620 44.08 -17.03 32.38
CA LEU A 620 43.71 -17.07 33.79
C LEU A 620 42.96 -15.79 34.20
N ARG A 621 41.83 -15.92 34.90
CA ARG A 621 41.01 -14.76 35.33
C ARG A 621 41.31 -14.34 36.77
N LYS A 622 41.49 -13.04 37.01
CA LYS A 622 41.58 -12.44 38.35
C LYS A 622 40.17 -12.34 38.99
N PRO A 623 40.01 -12.61 40.31
CA PRO A 623 41.00 -13.18 41.22
C PRO A 623 41.13 -14.70 41.04
N PHE A 624 42.36 -15.22 41.13
CA PHE A 624 42.69 -16.64 41.03
C PHE A 624 43.31 -17.19 42.32
N THR A 625 43.25 -18.51 42.51
CA THR A 625 43.84 -19.22 43.66
C THR A 625 45.21 -19.80 43.29
N LEU A 626 46.01 -20.18 44.29
CA LEU A 626 47.32 -20.83 44.08
C LEU A 626 47.21 -22.10 43.22
N ASN A 627 46.22 -22.95 43.50
CA ASN A 627 45.93 -24.15 42.70
C ASN A 627 45.46 -23.80 41.27
N GLY A 628 44.70 -22.71 41.12
CA GLY A 628 44.30 -22.20 39.80
C GLY A 628 45.51 -21.73 38.96
N LEU A 629 46.46 -21.05 39.60
CA LEU A 629 47.71 -20.62 38.97
C LEU A 629 48.58 -21.83 38.59
N GLU A 630 48.75 -22.79 39.49
CA GLU A 630 49.51 -24.02 39.25
C GLU A 630 48.96 -24.81 38.05
N ARG A 631 47.63 -25.00 38.00
CA ARG A 631 46.99 -25.68 36.85
C ARG A 631 47.14 -24.90 35.55
N ALA A 632 47.03 -23.57 35.59
CA ALA A 632 47.19 -22.73 34.40
C ALA A 632 48.62 -22.77 33.85
N VAL A 633 49.63 -22.74 34.74
CA VAL A 633 51.05 -22.91 34.37
C VAL A 633 51.30 -24.28 33.73
N LEU A 634 50.79 -25.36 34.33
CA LEU A 634 50.91 -26.71 33.77
C LEU A 634 50.23 -26.82 32.39
N THR A 635 49.06 -26.20 32.22
CA THR A 635 48.29 -26.24 30.97
C THR A 635 48.99 -25.44 29.87
N ALA A 636 49.46 -24.23 30.16
CA ALA A 636 50.24 -23.42 29.23
C ALA A 636 51.51 -24.13 28.76
N MET A 637 52.22 -24.80 29.69
CA MET A 637 53.42 -25.57 29.36
C MET A 637 53.13 -26.85 28.56
N ALA A 638 52.00 -27.51 28.82
CA ALA A 638 51.59 -28.69 28.07
C ALA A 638 51.15 -28.34 26.63
N ALA A 639 50.55 -27.17 26.43
CA ALA A 639 50.18 -26.67 25.10
C ALA A 639 51.42 -26.42 24.22
N GLU A 640 52.42 -25.73 24.75
CA GLU A 640 53.70 -25.47 24.06
C GLU A 640 54.48 -26.75 23.73
N ARG A 641 54.49 -27.73 24.66
CA ARG A 641 55.10 -29.06 24.43
C ARG A 641 54.38 -29.87 23.34
N ARG A 642 53.11 -29.57 23.02
CA ARG A 642 52.39 -30.25 21.92
C ARG A 642 52.73 -29.63 20.55
N GLU A 643 52.92 -28.33 20.48
CA GLU A 643 53.32 -27.64 19.23
C GLU A 643 54.77 -27.94 18.84
N THR A 644 55.67 -28.05 19.82
CA THR A 644 57.10 -28.38 19.59
C THR A 644 57.37 -29.85 19.30
N ASN A 645 56.45 -30.77 19.65
CA ASN A 645 56.63 -32.22 19.55
C ASN A 645 55.87 -32.83 18.37
N HIS A 646 55.49 -32.04 17.36
CA HIS A 646 55.11 -32.55 16.05
C HIS A 646 56.38 -33.00 15.33
N PRO A 647 56.65 -34.30 15.16
CA PRO A 647 57.78 -34.71 14.34
C PRO A 647 57.50 -34.22 12.92
N ILE A 648 58.44 -33.47 12.36
CA ILE A 648 58.50 -33.20 10.92
C ILE A 648 58.52 -34.58 10.26
N ALA A 649 57.38 -35.00 9.72
CA ALA A 649 57.28 -36.21 8.92
C ALA A 649 58.18 -36.02 7.70
N ALA A 650 59.28 -36.76 7.67
CA ALA A 650 60.14 -36.88 6.51
C ALA A 650 59.45 -37.77 5.46
N GLU A 651 58.99 -37.16 4.37
CA GLU A 651 59.38 -37.44 2.97
C GLU A 651 58.72 -36.45 2.00
#